data_AF-A0A356CIN0-F1
#
_entry.id   AF-A0A356CIN0-F1
#
_cell.length_a   1.000
_cell.length_b   1.000
_cell.length_c   1.000
_cell.angle_alpha   90.00
_cell.angle_beta   90.00
_cell.angle_gamma   90.00
#
_symmetry.space_group_name_H-M   'P 1'
#
loop_
_entity.id
_entity.type
_entity.pdbx_description
1 polymer ?
#
loop_
_entity_poly.entity_id
_entity_poly.type
_entity_poly.pdbx_seq_one_letter_code
_entity_poly.pdbx_strand_id
1 'polypeptide(L)'
;IWFLKSLPSRIGLMLDMTLREIERVLYFESFVVTDPGLTTLEKGQLLTDEEYFEAVEEFGDDFVALMGAEAIQSLLREINMDEEIAAIREEIPNTRSETKIKKISKRLKLLEAFHGSGNKPEWMIMKSLPVLPPDLRPLVPLDGGRFATSDLNDLYRRVINRNNRLKRLLELSAPDIIVRNEKRMLQESVDALLDNGRRGRAITGSNKRPLKSLADMIKGKQGRFRQNLLGKRVDYSGRSVIVVGPTLRLHQCGLPKRMALELFKPFIFSKLELRGLATTIKAAKKMVEREESVVWDILDEVIREHPVLLNRAPTLHRLGIQAFEPVLIEGKAINLHPLVCAAYNADFDGDQMAVHVPLTIEAQMEARALMMSTNNILSPASGEPIIVPSQDVVLGLYYMTRDRINARGENMVFTDVREVSRAYYSDNVELQARIKLRITEVLTDEETAESTTTKQIVETTVGRALLWDMTPVGIPFELVNKPMVKKAISLLINECYRRVGLKETVIFADQLMYTGFDFSTRSGASIGVNDFVIPDDKHDIIAAADDQVREIEGQFASGLVTQGEKYNKVIDIWSQANDRVAKSMMKGISTEMVTNRDGEEEQQDSFNSVFIMADSGARGSPAQIRQLAGMRGLMARPDGSIIETPITANFREGLNVLQYFISTHGARKGLADTALKTANSGYLTRRLVDVAQDVVVTEVDCGTTEGLLMSPVIEGGDIIESLGDRILGRVVALDVNKPGTEEIAVPAGTMIDEQWVKRIELIGVDEVTVRSPITCEVRYGICSSCYGRDLARGHGVNQGESVGVIAAQSIGEPGTQLTMRTFHIGGAASRASAVDNVKVKQNGVVRLINLKTVENKTGHLVAVSRSGALAVADENGRERERYKLPYGALIKVKDGDRVAAGDVVANWDPHTHPIVTEVAGKAAFSGMEEGLSMRQQTDEITGLTSISIIDPNERPAAGKDLKPIISLTDKKGKELIFPNSTVPAHYPLPANASINISDGDEIEIGQIIARIPQESGGTKDITGGLPRVADLFEARRPKDPAILAEITGTVTLGKETKGKMRLVITPEDGKPLPNGKLYYEELIPKWRQLSVFEGEHVEKGEVISDGPPTPHDILRLKGISELAKYIVNEIQEVYRLQGVKINDKHIEVITRQMLRKVEITDMGDSSLIRGEQVEYRHLIEENDRLRQEGLQPARYERQLLGITKASLATESFISAA
;
A
#
# COMPACT_ATOMS: atom_id res chain seq x y z
N ILE A 1 -4.05 35.01 17.99
CA ILE A 1 -3.14 33.93 17.52
C ILE A 1 -3.51 33.23 16.20
N TRP A 2 -4.69 32.59 16.03
CA TRP A 2 -4.95 31.70 14.88
C TRP A 2 -4.90 32.39 13.51
N PHE A 3 -5.52 33.57 13.37
CA PHE A 3 -5.50 34.33 12.11
C PHE A 3 -4.12 34.92 11.76
N LEU A 4 -3.27 35.13 12.77
CA LEU A 4 -1.95 35.73 12.62
C LEU A 4 -0.87 34.67 12.29
N LYS A 5 -0.74 33.64 13.15
CA LYS A 5 0.37 32.67 13.12
C LYS A 5 0.04 31.36 12.38
N SER A 6 -1.20 31.16 11.94
CA SER A 6 -1.48 30.06 11.00
C SER A 6 -0.80 30.37 9.68
N LEU A 7 -0.16 29.39 9.04
CA LEU A 7 0.45 29.56 7.72
C LEU A 7 -0.50 28.97 6.67
N PRO A 8 -0.94 29.76 5.67
CA PRO A 8 -0.66 31.18 5.47
C PRO A 8 -1.44 32.11 6.42
N SER A 9 -0.86 33.26 6.76
CA SER A 9 -1.46 34.26 7.67
C SER A 9 -2.65 34.92 7.00
N ARG A 10 -3.82 34.93 7.66
CA ARG A 10 -5.05 35.51 7.10
C ARG A 10 -5.03 37.03 7.16
N ILE A 11 -4.50 37.59 8.25
CA ILE A 11 -4.32 39.05 8.40
C ILE A 11 -3.30 39.55 7.37
N GLY A 12 -2.18 38.83 7.20
CA GLY A 12 -1.16 39.17 6.19
C GLY A 12 -1.69 39.13 4.76
N LEU A 13 -2.48 38.11 4.42
CA LEU A 13 -3.11 38.04 3.10
C LEU A 13 -4.15 39.14 2.86
N MET A 14 -4.89 39.55 3.89
CA MET A 14 -5.91 40.58 3.78
C MET A 14 -5.29 41.98 3.55
N LEU A 15 -4.25 42.31 4.31
CA LEU A 15 -3.56 43.61 4.27
C LEU A 15 -2.44 43.68 3.22
N ASP A 16 -2.14 42.59 2.51
CA ASP A 16 -0.98 42.42 1.64
C ASP A 16 0.40 42.69 2.29
N MET A 17 0.46 42.70 3.63
CA MET A 17 1.68 42.88 4.42
C MET A 17 2.33 41.55 4.80
N THR A 18 3.64 41.56 5.02
CA THR A 18 4.35 40.38 5.52
C THR A 18 4.03 40.11 6.99
N LEU A 19 4.10 38.84 7.40
CA LEU A 19 3.85 38.45 8.80
C LEU A 19 4.78 39.17 9.79
N ARG A 20 6.04 39.40 9.39
CA ARG A 20 7.04 40.06 10.24
C ARG A 20 6.69 41.52 10.48
N GLU A 21 6.22 42.23 9.45
CA GLU A 21 5.79 43.62 9.54
C GLU A 21 4.60 43.76 10.49
N ILE A 22 3.58 42.91 10.34
CA ILE A 22 2.40 42.93 11.22
C ILE A 22 2.78 42.64 12.68
N GLU A 23 3.74 41.75 12.94
CA GLU A 23 4.22 41.47 14.30
C GLU A 23 4.96 42.67 14.92
N ARG A 24 5.77 43.38 14.15
CA ARG A 24 6.44 44.61 14.62
C ARG A 24 5.42 45.65 15.06
N VAL A 25 4.35 45.84 14.27
CA VAL A 25 3.25 46.76 14.64
C VAL A 25 2.52 46.27 15.89
N LEU A 26 2.12 45.00 15.95
CA LEU A 26 1.36 44.43 17.07
C LEU A 26 2.11 44.50 18.42
N TYR A 27 3.44 44.38 18.40
CA TYR A 27 4.27 44.42 19.61
C TYR A 27 4.85 45.80 19.94
N PHE A 28 4.34 46.86 19.29
CA PHE A 28 4.73 48.25 19.53
C PHE A 28 6.21 48.52 19.23
N GLU A 29 6.77 47.87 18.20
CA GLU A 29 8.14 48.12 17.73
C GLU A 29 8.20 49.15 16.60
N SER A 30 7.10 49.37 15.88
CA SER A 30 7.03 50.32 14.76
C SER A 30 5.62 50.85 14.59
N PHE A 31 5.51 52.06 14.05
CA PHE A 31 4.25 52.67 13.63
C PHE A 31 3.90 52.22 12.22
N VAL A 32 2.60 52.23 11.89
CA VAL A 32 2.10 52.01 10.54
C VAL A 32 1.17 53.15 10.14
N VAL A 33 1.35 53.68 8.95
CA VAL A 33 0.50 54.74 8.39
C VAL A 33 -0.88 54.15 8.09
N THR A 34 -1.90 54.63 8.80
CA THR A 34 -3.30 54.23 8.58
C THR A 34 -3.98 55.13 7.56
N ASP A 35 -3.73 56.43 7.63
CA ASP A 35 -4.22 57.42 6.68
C ASP A 35 -3.05 58.32 6.23
N PRO A 36 -2.61 58.23 4.96
CA PRO A 36 -1.53 59.06 4.43
C PRO A 36 -1.94 60.52 4.15
N GLY A 37 -3.23 60.84 4.11
CA GLY A 37 -3.72 62.19 3.78
C GLY A 37 -3.13 62.75 2.48
N LEU A 38 -2.60 63.97 2.51
CA LEU A 38 -1.95 64.66 1.37
C LEU A 38 -0.41 64.62 1.44
N THR A 39 0.16 63.64 2.16
CA THR A 39 1.61 63.54 2.36
C THR A 39 2.29 62.65 1.32
N THR A 40 3.62 62.53 1.39
CA THR A 40 4.42 61.62 0.55
C THR A 40 4.40 60.17 1.02
N LEU A 41 3.76 59.88 2.16
CA LEU A 41 3.73 58.56 2.78
C LEU A 41 2.70 57.65 2.12
N GLU A 42 2.97 56.34 2.11
CA GLU A 42 2.04 55.33 1.59
C GLU A 42 1.24 54.66 2.72
N LYS A 43 -0.01 54.31 2.42
CA LYS A 43 -0.85 53.54 3.34
C LYS A 43 -0.24 52.17 3.60
N GLY A 44 -0.08 51.79 4.87
CA GLY A 44 0.59 50.55 5.27
C GLY A 44 2.12 50.64 5.34
N GLN A 45 2.72 51.80 5.05
CA GLN A 45 4.14 52.04 5.26
C GLN A 45 4.49 51.96 6.76
N LEU A 46 5.61 51.30 7.06
CA LEU A 46 6.13 51.22 8.43
C LEU A 46 7.07 52.38 8.70
N LEU A 47 6.91 53.00 9.86
CA LEU A 47 7.79 54.04 10.38
C LEU A 47 8.43 53.55 11.68
N THR A 48 9.74 53.72 11.80
CA THR A 48 10.44 53.62 13.08
C THR A 48 10.07 54.78 14.00
N ASP A 49 10.42 54.71 15.28
CA ASP A 49 10.13 55.81 16.21
C ASP A 49 10.78 57.13 15.71
N GLU A 50 12.02 57.08 15.20
CA GLU A 50 12.73 58.24 14.65
C GLU A 50 12.04 58.80 13.40
N GLU A 51 11.77 57.94 12.40
CA GLU A 51 11.08 58.33 11.16
C GLU A 51 9.66 58.86 11.42
N TYR A 52 8.98 58.34 12.45
CA TYR A 52 7.67 58.85 12.85
C TYR A 52 7.77 60.27 13.41
N PHE A 53 8.75 60.56 14.27
CA PHE A 53 8.95 61.92 14.77
C PHE A 53 9.37 62.89 13.66
N GLU A 54 10.25 62.46 12.74
CA GLU A 54 10.62 63.27 11.57
C GLU A 54 9.41 63.57 10.68
N ALA A 55 8.57 62.55 10.39
CA ALA A 55 7.36 62.73 9.61
C ALA A 55 6.32 63.65 10.31
N VAL A 56 6.20 63.56 11.64
CA VAL A 56 5.33 64.47 12.43
C VAL A 56 5.87 65.90 12.41
N GLU A 57 7.19 66.09 12.45
CA GLU A 57 7.80 67.43 12.31
C GLU A 57 7.60 68.02 10.90
N GLU A 58 7.65 67.18 9.86
CA GLU A 58 7.51 67.61 8.46
C GLU A 58 6.05 67.87 8.05
N PHE A 59 5.13 66.95 8.38
CA PHE A 59 3.75 66.97 7.88
C PHE A 59 2.70 67.34 8.94
N GLY A 60 3.08 67.49 10.21
CA GLY A 60 2.15 67.84 11.28
C GLY A 60 1.00 66.84 11.44
N ASP A 61 -0.24 67.34 11.37
CA ASP A 61 -1.48 66.56 11.54
C ASP A 61 -2.05 66.02 10.21
N ASP A 62 -1.37 66.20 9.08
CA ASP A 62 -1.89 65.85 7.74
C ASP A 62 -1.85 64.33 7.44
N PHE A 63 -1.29 63.52 8.33
CA PHE A 63 -1.30 62.06 8.25
C PHE A 63 -1.57 61.43 9.62
N VAL A 64 -2.03 60.17 9.62
CA VAL A 64 -2.24 59.38 10.83
C VAL A 64 -1.42 58.10 10.76
N ALA A 65 -0.51 57.92 11.70
CA ALA A 65 0.17 56.65 11.92
C ALA A 65 -0.04 56.16 13.36
N LEU A 66 -0.41 54.88 13.48
CA LEU A 66 -0.73 54.24 14.75
C LEU A 66 0.16 53.02 14.98
N MET A 67 0.20 52.50 16.21
CA MET A 67 0.88 51.25 16.54
C MET A 67 -0.01 50.29 17.34
N GLY A 68 0.40 49.02 17.39
CA GLY A 68 -0.32 47.97 18.11
C GLY A 68 -1.50 47.38 17.36
N ALA A 69 -2.33 46.64 18.09
CA ALA A 69 -3.53 45.99 17.54
C ALA A 69 -4.59 46.98 17.03
N GLU A 70 -4.61 48.20 17.58
CA GLU A 70 -5.52 49.27 17.17
C GLU A 70 -5.22 49.73 15.74
N ALA A 71 -3.94 49.86 15.37
CA ALA A 71 -3.51 50.23 14.04
C ALA A 71 -3.94 49.19 12.99
N ILE A 72 -3.66 47.91 13.26
CA ILE A 72 -4.09 46.80 12.40
C ILE A 72 -5.61 46.73 12.28
N GLN A 73 -6.35 47.00 13.36
CA GLN A 73 -7.80 47.06 13.31
C GLN A 73 -8.32 48.21 12.46
N SER A 74 -7.69 49.39 12.51
CA SER A 74 -8.07 50.53 11.66
C SER A 74 -7.88 50.20 10.18
N LEU A 75 -6.70 49.66 9.82
CA LEU A 75 -6.40 49.23 8.46
C LEU A 75 -7.43 48.22 7.94
N LEU A 76 -7.80 47.22 8.75
CA LEU A 76 -8.79 46.20 8.37
C LEU A 76 -10.21 46.77 8.20
N ARG A 77 -10.55 47.82 8.95
CA ARG A 77 -11.90 48.43 8.94
C ARG A 77 -12.15 49.29 7.72
N GLU A 78 -11.10 49.89 7.18
CA GLU A 78 -11.16 50.77 6.01
C GLU A 78 -11.15 50.02 4.67
N ILE A 79 -10.95 48.69 4.69
CA ILE A 79 -10.97 47.89 3.46
C ILE A 79 -12.39 47.85 2.89
N ASN A 80 -12.57 48.45 1.71
CA ASN A 80 -13.75 48.23 0.90
C ASN A 80 -13.57 46.96 0.06
N MET A 81 -14.26 45.88 0.45
CA MET A 81 -14.11 44.58 -0.19
C MET A 81 -14.58 44.59 -1.66
N ASP A 82 -15.62 45.35 -2.00
CA ASP A 82 -16.20 45.35 -3.36
C ASP A 82 -15.25 46.00 -4.37
N GLU A 83 -14.65 47.13 -3.98
CA GLU A 83 -13.65 47.84 -4.79
C GLU A 83 -12.37 47.01 -4.98
N GLU A 84 -11.87 46.38 -3.91
CA GLU A 84 -10.67 45.53 -3.97
C GLU A 84 -10.88 44.28 -4.82
N ILE A 85 -12.05 43.62 -4.71
CA ILE A 85 -12.39 42.46 -5.54
C ILE A 85 -12.44 42.86 -7.02
N ALA A 86 -13.08 43.99 -7.35
CA ALA A 86 -13.15 44.49 -8.72
C ALA A 86 -11.76 44.84 -9.29
N ALA A 87 -10.94 45.57 -8.51
CA ALA A 87 -9.58 45.95 -8.91
C ALA A 87 -8.70 44.71 -9.15
N ILE A 88 -8.77 43.72 -8.27
CA ILE A 88 -7.99 42.49 -8.41
C ILE A 88 -8.44 41.67 -9.64
N ARG A 89 -9.75 41.62 -9.93
CA ARG A 89 -10.26 40.93 -11.12
C ARG A 89 -9.81 41.59 -12.43
N GLU A 90 -9.63 42.91 -12.45
CA GLU A 90 -9.03 43.61 -13.59
C GLU A 90 -7.50 43.40 -13.68
N GLU A 91 -6.81 43.23 -12.56
CA GLU A 91 -5.36 43.05 -12.54
C GLU A 91 -4.90 41.65 -13.03
N ILE A 92 -5.70 40.60 -12.77
CA ILE A 92 -5.34 39.21 -13.10
C ILE A 92 -5.12 38.99 -14.61
N PRO A 93 -6.02 39.40 -15.52
CA PRO A 93 -5.82 39.24 -16.97
C PRO A 93 -4.64 40.04 -17.52
N ASN A 94 -4.33 41.19 -16.90
CA ASN A 94 -3.29 42.11 -17.34
C ASN A 94 -1.88 41.71 -16.84
N THR A 95 -1.79 40.86 -15.82
CA THR A 95 -0.53 40.44 -15.22
C THR A 95 0.06 39.24 -15.95
N ARG A 96 1.31 39.34 -16.43
CA ARG A 96 2.04 38.21 -17.08
C ARG A 96 2.87 37.35 -16.11
N SER A 97 3.07 37.78 -14.87
CA SER A 97 3.93 37.09 -13.89
C SER A 97 3.17 36.03 -13.08
N GLU A 98 3.55 34.76 -13.21
CA GLU A 98 2.90 33.65 -12.48
C GLU A 98 2.96 33.78 -10.95
N THR A 99 4.07 34.28 -10.41
CA THR A 99 4.24 34.42 -8.94
C THR A 99 3.29 35.48 -8.38
N LYS A 100 3.12 36.59 -9.12
CA LYS A 100 2.20 37.67 -8.76
C LYS A 100 0.75 37.19 -8.87
N ILE A 101 0.38 36.50 -9.96
CA ILE A 101 -0.95 35.88 -10.14
C ILE A 101 -1.27 34.95 -8.98
N LYS A 102 -0.34 34.08 -8.55
CA LYS A 102 -0.56 33.16 -7.42
C LYS A 102 -0.78 33.88 -6.09
N LYS A 103 -0.09 35.00 -5.83
CA LYS A 103 -0.28 35.81 -4.61
C LYS A 103 -1.66 36.47 -4.63
N ILE A 104 -1.98 37.15 -5.73
CA ILE A 104 -3.23 37.88 -5.93
C ILE A 104 -4.43 36.93 -5.89
N SER A 105 -4.37 35.77 -6.56
CA SER A 105 -5.46 34.79 -6.57
C SER A 105 -5.81 34.28 -5.17
N LYS A 106 -4.79 34.10 -4.30
CA LYS A 106 -5.03 33.72 -2.89
C LYS A 106 -5.70 34.83 -2.09
N ARG A 107 -5.37 36.09 -2.38
CA ARG A 107 -5.99 37.27 -1.76
C ARG A 107 -7.43 37.44 -2.23
N LEU A 108 -7.66 37.36 -3.55
CA LEU A 108 -9.00 37.41 -4.15
C LEU A 108 -9.92 36.35 -3.54
N LYS A 109 -9.46 35.10 -3.48
CA LYS A 109 -10.23 34.00 -2.87
C LYS A 109 -10.58 34.25 -1.40
N LEU A 110 -9.68 34.88 -0.64
CA LEU A 110 -9.95 35.24 0.75
C LEU A 110 -11.00 36.36 0.82
N LEU A 111 -10.90 37.39 -0.01
CA LEU A 111 -11.83 38.51 -0.08
C LEU A 111 -13.23 38.05 -0.49
N GLU A 112 -13.35 37.25 -1.55
CA GLU A 112 -14.62 36.68 -2.01
C GLU A 112 -15.24 35.76 -0.94
N ALA A 113 -14.43 34.96 -0.23
CA ALA A 113 -14.92 34.14 0.87
C ALA A 113 -15.42 35.00 2.05
N PHE A 114 -14.79 36.13 2.35
CA PHE A 114 -15.26 37.07 3.38
C PHE A 114 -16.55 37.77 2.94
N HIS A 115 -16.59 38.28 1.71
CA HIS A 115 -17.77 38.92 1.13
C HIS A 115 -18.96 37.95 1.11
N GLY A 116 -18.79 36.73 0.59
CA GLY A 116 -19.83 35.71 0.53
C GLY A 116 -20.27 35.15 1.89
N SER A 117 -19.39 35.16 2.91
CA SER A 117 -19.75 34.71 4.27
C SER A 117 -20.38 35.79 5.14
N GLY A 118 -20.35 37.06 4.72
CA GLY A 118 -20.80 38.19 5.53
C GLY A 118 -19.93 38.48 6.76
N ASN A 119 -18.77 37.83 6.88
CA ASN A 119 -17.82 38.09 7.96
C ASN A 119 -17.11 39.42 7.73
N LYS A 120 -16.82 40.14 8.82
CA LYS A 120 -16.10 41.42 8.74
C LYS A 120 -14.60 41.26 9.05
N PRO A 121 -13.67 41.86 8.27
CA PRO A 121 -12.23 41.73 8.51
C PRO A 121 -11.78 42.15 9.91
N GLU A 122 -12.40 43.17 10.50
CA GLU A 122 -12.04 43.68 11.83
C GLU A 122 -12.30 42.69 12.97
N TRP A 123 -13.11 41.65 12.78
CA TRP A 123 -13.36 40.61 13.78
C TRP A 123 -12.12 39.76 14.09
N MET A 124 -11.11 39.78 13.22
CA MET A 124 -9.82 39.13 13.50
C MET A 124 -9.09 39.75 14.71
N ILE A 125 -9.41 41.00 15.07
CA ILE A 125 -8.90 41.70 16.27
C ILE A 125 -10.00 41.78 17.32
N MET A 126 -9.91 40.92 18.34
CA MET A 126 -10.96 40.78 19.37
C MET A 126 -10.89 41.90 20.41
N LYS A 127 -12.01 42.60 20.62
CA LYS A 127 -12.20 43.54 21.75
C LYS A 127 -12.73 42.85 23.02
N SER A 128 -13.37 41.69 22.86
CA SER A 128 -13.99 40.94 23.96
C SER A 128 -13.57 39.47 23.88
N LEU A 129 -13.19 38.90 25.02
CA LEU A 129 -12.76 37.51 25.13
C LEU A 129 -13.84 36.69 25.86
N PRO A 130 -14.47 35.71 25.22
CA PRO A 130 -15.42 34.83 25.89
C PRO A 130 -14.72 33.94 26.93
N VAL A 131 -15.42 33.70 28.05
CA VAL A 131 -14.93 32.84 29.14
C VAL A 131 -15.69 31.52 29.12
N LEU A 132 -14.96 30.41 29.11
CA LEU A 132 -15.54 29.07 29.10
C LEU A 132 -16.38 28.83 30.38
N PRO A 133 -17.57 28.20 30.29
CA PRO A 133 -18.38 27.87 31.46
C PRO A 133 -17.61 27.04 32.51
N PRO A 134 -17.81 27.29 33.83
CA PRO A 134 -17.09 26.60 34.90
C PRO A 134 -17.17 25.07 34.85
N ASP A 135 -18.29 24.49 34.42
CA ASP A 135 -18.47 23.03 34.35
C ASP A 135 -17.53 22.36 33.34
N LEU A 136 -17.09 23.11 32.31
CA LEU A 136 -16.09 22.63 31.34
C LEU A 136 -14.65 22.85 31.82
N ARG A 137 -14.46 23.55 32.95
CA ARG A 137 -13.18 23.79 33.63
C ARG A 137 -13.33 23.60 35.16
N PRO A 138 -13.79 22.42 35.60
CA PRO A 138 -14.32 22.24 36.94
C PRO A 138 -13.23 22.43 38.01
N LEU A 139 -13.68 22.85 39.19
CA LEU A 139 -12.89 22.95 40.40
C LEU A 139 -13.48 21.96 41.40
N VAL A 140 -12.92 20.75 41.40
CA VAL A 140 -13.49 19.62 42.16
C VAL A 140 -12.73 19.48 43.48
N PRO A 141 -13.42 19.48 44.63
CA PRO A 141 -12.78 19.13 45.89
C PRO A 141 -12.36 17.66 45.87
N LEU A 142 -11.12 17.39 46.25
CA LEU A 142 -10.60 16.05 46.48
C LEU A 142 -10.64 15.73 47.98
N ASP A 143 -10.67 14.43 48.30
CA ASP A 143 -10.54 13.96 49.67
C ASP A 143 -9.24 14.50 50.30
N GLY A 144 -9.36 15.15 51.46
CA GLY A 144 -8.25 15.83 52.14
C GLY A 144 -8.16 17.35 51.93
N GLY A 145 -9.24 18.00 51.47
CA GLY A 145 -9.36 19.47 51.42
C GLY A 145 -8.54 20.15 50.32
N ARG A 146 -7.96 19.36 49.40
CA ARG A 146 -7.28 19.85 48.21
C ARG A 146 -8.30 20.07 47.09
N PHE A 147 -7.99 20.98 46.16
CA PHE A 147 -8.81 21.20 44.97
C PHE A 147 -8.07 20.76 43.71
N ALA A 148 -8.73 19.99 42.87
CA ALA A 148 -8.29 19.74 41.50
C ALA A 148 -8.79 20.90 40.62
N THR A 149 -7.87 21.70 40.12
CA THR A 149 -8.16 22.83 39.22
C THR A 149 -7.75 22.51 37.79
N SER A 150 -8.62 22.79 36.82
CA SER A 150 -8.25 22.76 35.40
C SER A 150 -7.16 23.79 35.07
N ASP A 151 -6.20 23.43 34.20
CA ASP A 151 -5.15 24.30 33.68
C ASP A 151 -5.69 25.61 33.07
N LEU A 152 -6.89 25.57 32.48
CA LEU A 152 -7.55 26.74 31.90
C LEU A 152 -7.83 27.83 32.93
N ASN A 153 -8.14 27.46 34.18
CA ASN A 153 -8.43 28.42 35.24
C ASN A 153 -7.19 29.29 35.54
N ASP A 154 -6.00 28.69 35.48
CA ASP A 154 -4.75 29.42 35.67
C ASP A 154 -4.45 30.37 34.51
N LEU A 155 -4.74 29.95 33.27
CA LEU A 155 -4.59 30.80 32.07
C LEU A 155 -5.58 31.99 32.10
N TYR A 156 -6.86 31.73 32.41
CA TYR A 156 -7.86 32.78 32.59
C TYR A 156 -7.47 33.76 33.71
N ARG A 157 -7.02 33.25 34.86
CA ARG A 157 -6.56 34.10 35.98
C ARG A 157 -5.45 35.05 35.55
N ARG A 158 -4.48 34.58 34.74
CA ARG A 158 -3.41 35.43 34.20
C ARG A 158 -3.97 36.53 33.30
N VAL A 159 -4.83 36.18 32.35
CA VAL A 159 -5.47 37.16 31.45
C VAL A 159 -6.24 38.22 32.23
N ILE A 160 -7.07 37.81 33.20
CA ILE A 160 -7.86 38.72 34.04
C ILE A 160 -6.95 39.66 34.82
N ASN A 161 -5.90 39.13 35.46
CA ASN A 161 -4.97 39.94 36.23
C ASN A 161 -4.24 40.98 35.37
N ARG A 162 -3.80 40.60 34.16
CA ARG A 162 -3.15 41.50 33.20
C ARG A 162 -4.11 42.57 32.69
N ASN A 163 -5.34 42.18 32.34
CA ASN A 163 -6.36 43.12 31.87
C ASN A 163 -6.75 44.13 32.96
N ASN A 164 -6.96 43.67 34.19
CA ASN A 164 -7.27 44.56 35.32
C ASN A 164 -6.12 45.51 35.64
N ARG A 165 -4.87 45.04 35.52
CA ARG A 165 -3.68 45.88 35.70
C ARG A 165 -3.57 46.93 34.59
N LEU A 166 -3.76 46.55 33.33
CA LEU A 166 -3.78 47.48 32.21
C LEU A 166 -4.86 48.55 32.38
N LYS A 167 -6.07 48.16 32.78
CA LYS A 167 -7.16 49.09 33.06
C LYS A 167 -6.80 50.12 34.12
N ARG A 168 -6.21 49.68 35.25
CA ARG A 168 -5.73 50.58 36.31
C ARG A 168 -4.62 51.52 35.82
N LEU A 169 -3.70 51.05 34.97
CA LEU A 169 -2.63 51.88 34.42
C LEU A 169 -3.18 52.99 33.50
N LEU A 170 -4.21 52.68 32.71
CA LEU A 170 -4.90 53.67 31.87
C LEU A 170 -5.68 54.69 32.72
N GLU A 171 -6.40 54.25 33.76
CA GLU A 171 -7.10 55.14 34.70
C GLU A 171 -6.13 56.10 35.44
N LEU A 172 -4.91 55.64 35.71
CA LEU A 172 -3.85 56.43 36.35
C LEU A 172 -3.02 57.27 35.38
N SER A 173 -3.31 57.23 34.06
CA SER A 173 -2.51 57.89 33.02
C SER A 173 -1.01 57.59 33.13
N ALA A 174 -0.66 56.31 33.36
CA ALA A 174 0.72 55.88 33.50
C ALA A 174 1.53 56.07 32.21
N PRO A 175 2.87 56.21 32.29
CA PRO A 175 3.73 56.38 31.10
C PRO A 175 3.55 55.28 30.05
N ASP A 176 3.62 55.68 28.78
CA ASP A 176 3.35 54.81 27.62
C ASP A 176 4.22 53.56 27.58
N ILE A 177 5.48 53.63 28.01
CA ILE A 177 6.37 52.46 28.06
C ILE A 177 5.76 51.34 28.91
N ILE A 178 5.16 51.69 30.06
CA ILE A 178 4.55 50.73 30.99
C ILE A 178 3.24 50.19 30.37
N VAL A 179 2.44 51.06 29.77
CA VAL A 179 1.19 50.69 29.11
C VAL A 179 1.45 49.76 27.93
N ARG A 180 2.41 50.07 27.05
CA ARG A 180 2.84 49.23 25.91
C ARG A 180 3.31 47.86 26.38
N ASN A 181 4.13 47.81 27.44
CA ASN A 181 4.57 46.54 28.00
C ASN A 181 3.40 45.71 28.55
N GLU A 182 2.45 46.32 29.27
CA GLU A 182 1.29 45.59 29.81
C GLU A 182 0.33 45.16 28.68
N LYS A 183 0.13 45.96 27.62
CA LYS A 183 -0.59 45.56 26.39
C LYS A 183 0.09 44.32 25.76
N ARG A 184 1.42 44.30 25.66
CA ARG A 184 2.19 43.14 25.16
C ARG A 184 2.01 41.90 26.03
N MET A 185 2.06 42.05 27.36
CA MET A 185 1.86 40.94 28.31
C MET A 185 0.43 40.40 28.29
N LEU A 186 -0.57 41.27 28.09
CA LEU A 186 -1.95 40.87 27.89
C LEU A 186 -2.09 40.05 26.60
N GLN A 187 -1.54 40.55 25.49
CA GLN A 187 -1.53 39.82 24.21
C GLN A 187 -0.90 38.43 24.35
N GLU A 188 0.25 38.33 25.04
CA GLU A 188 0.90 37.04 25.32
C GLU A 188 0.03 36.10 26.15
N SER A 189 -0.63 36.62 27.18
CA SER A 189 -1.51 35.82 28.04
C SER A 189 -2.75 35.32 27.29
N VAL A 190 -3.32 36.14 26.40
CA VAL A 190 -4.46 35.76 25.56
C VAL A 190 -4.03 34.74 24.51
N ASP A 191 -2.88 34.94 23.85
CA ASP A 191 -2.36 33.98 22.88
C ASP A 191 -2.06 32.63 23.54
N ALA A 192 -1.51 32.61 24.77
CA ALA A 192 -1.26 31.37 25.51
C ALA A 192 -2.54 30.67 25.98
N LEU A 193 -3.60 31.42 26.32
CA LEU A 193 -4.91 30.84 26.62
C LEU A 193 -5.51 30.13 25.40
N LEU A 194 -5.42 30.77 24.22
CA LEU A 194 -5.96 30.23 22.98
C LEU A 194 -5.13 29.07 22.43
N ASP A 195 -3.81 29.23 22.33
CA ASP A 195 -2.90 28.24 21.75
C ASP A 195 -1.48 28.36 22.38
N ASN A 196 -1.27 27.65 23.49
CA ASN A 196 -0.03 27.74 24.27
C ASN A 196 1.16 27.13 23.50
N GLY A 197 2.24 27.90 23.37
CA GLY A 197 3.49 27.45 22.71
C GLY A 197 3.62 27.80 21.22
N ARG A 198 2.58 28.38 20.58
CA ARG A 198 2.65 28.72 19.14
C ARG A 198 3.48 29.98 18.83
N ARG A 199 3.56 30.91 19.78
CA ARG A 199 4.31 32.17 19.67
C ARG A 199 5.77 32.05 20.17
N GLY A 200 6.06 31.08 21.05
CA GLY A 200 7.33 30.97 21.75
C GLY A 200 7.27 29.96 22.90
N ARG A 201 8.00 30.22 23.99
CA ARG A 201 8.06 29.31 25.15
C ARG A 201 6.67 29.16 25.79
N ALA A 202 6.24 27.91 25.95
CA ALA A 202 4.96 27.62 26.58
C ALA A 202 4.94 28.05 28.05
N ILE A 203 3.81 28.60 28.48
CA ILE A 203 3.56 28.92 29.88
C ILE A 203 3.44 27.61 30.68
N THR A 204 4.25 27.47 31.72
CA THR A 204 4.26 26.30 32.60
C THR A 204 3.62 26.58 33.95
N GLY A 205 3.02 25.53 34.54
CA GLY A 205 2.57 25.53 35.94
C GLY A 205 3.72 25.22 36.92
N SER A 206 3.39 25.08 38.21
CA SER A 206 4.35 24.75 39.27
C SER A 206 5.13 23.46 39.02
N ASN A 207 4.52 22.50 38.31
CA ASN A 207 5.10 21.20 37.98
C ASN A 207 5.99 21.25 36.71
N LYS A 208 6.35 22.43 36.20
CA LYS A 208 7.10 22.66 34.93
C LYS A 208 6.45 22.09 33.66
N ARG A 209 5.29 21.44 33.75
CA ARG A 209 4.47 21.04 32.60
C ARG A 209 3.81 22.27 31.96
N PRO A 210 3.74 22.35 30.61
CA PRO A 210 2.97 23.38 29.94
C PRO A 210 1.48 23.24 30.25
N LEU A 211 0.82 24.36 30.54
CA LEU A 211 -0.61 24.40 30.80
C LEU A 211 -1.39 24.10 29.51
N LYS A 212 -2.42 23.27 29.59
CA LYS A 212 -3.28 22.92 28.45
C LYS A 212 -4.11 24.14 28.01
N SER A 213 -3.99 24.53 26.73
CA SER A 213 -4.76 25.63 26.13
C SER A 213 -6.11 25.19 25.58
N LEU A 214 -6.93 26.14 25.13
CA LEU A 214 -8.19 25.85 24.45
C LEU A 214 -7.97 25.06 23.15
N ALA A 215 -6.94 25.41 22.37
CA ALA A 215 -6.58 24.66 21.17
C ALA A 215 -6.20 23.21 21.50
N ASP A 216 -5.45 22.96 22.57
CA ASP A 216 -5.05 21.60 23.00
C ASP A 216 -6.21 20.72 23.45
N MET A 217 -7.36 21.32 23.81
CA MET A 217 -8.58 20.56 24.05
C MET A 217 -9.22 20.05 22.76
N ILE A 218 -8.93 20.69 21.63
CA ILE A 218 -9.52 20.37 20.33
C ILE A 218 -8.54 19.52 19.51
N LYS A 219 -7.28 19.97 19.40
CA LYS A 219 -6.24 19.37 18.55
C LYS A 219 -5.52 18.19 19.23
N GLY A 220 -4.89 17.36 18.40
CA GLY A 220 -4.03 16.26 18.85
C GLY A 220 -4.78 14.98 19.24
N LYS A 221 -4.04 13.97 19.70
CA LYS A 221 -4.62 12.65 20.05
C LYS A 221 -5.54 12.71 21.27
N GLN A 222 -5.25 13.59 22.23
CA GLN A 222 -6.07 13.85 23.42
C GLN A 222 -7.10 14.97 23.23
N GLY A 223 -7.30 15.41 21.99
CA GLY A 223 -8.31 16.39 21.63
C GLY A 223 -9.70 15.75 21.61
N ARG A 224 -10.74 16.57 21.78
CA ARG A 224 -12.13 16.12 21.86
C ARG A 224 -12.58 15.34 20.62
N PHE A 225 -12.20 15.78 19.42
CA PHE A 225 -12.55 15.10 18.17
C PHE A 225 -12.12 13.63 18.17
N ARG A 226 -10.88 13.34 18.57
CA ARG A 226 -10.33 11.97 18.53
C ARG A 226 -10.67 11.13 19.76
N GLN A 227 -10.56 11.72 20.96
CA GLN A 227 -10.66 10.96 22.20
C GLN A 227 -12.09 10.83 22.75
N ASN A 228 -12.99 11.77 22.40
CA ASN A 228 -14.32 11.86 23.02
C ASN A 228 -15.48 11.77 22.02
N LEU A 229 -15.29 12.21 20.77
CA LEU A 229 -16.31 12.13 19.73
C LEU A 229 -16.18 10.83 18.92
N LEU A 230 -15.04 10.63 18.26
CA LEU A 230 -14.79 9.42 17.45
C LEU A 230 -14.53 8.20 18.33
N GLY A 231 -13.63 8.32 19.31
CA GLY A 231 -13.50 7.38 20.41
C GLY A 231 -14.41 7.82 21.56
N LYS A 232 -15.19 6.91 22.14
CA LYS A 232 -15.97 7.20 23.35
C LYS A 232 -16.02 5.98 24.26
N ARG A 233 -16.15 6.23 25.57
CA ARG A 233 -16.53 5.16 26.51
C ARG A 233 -18.02 4.89 26.33
N VAL A 234 -18.37 3.62 26.34
CA VAL A 234 -19.74 3.16 26.06
C VAL A 234 -20.19 2.29 27.23
N ASP A 235 -21.37 2.59 27.77
CA ASP A 235 -22.02 1.73 28.77
C ASP A 235 -22.47 0.40 28.14
N TYR A 236 -22.92 -0.56 28.95
CA TYR A 236 -23.33 -1.89 28.46
C TYR A 236 -22.25 -2.60 27.64
N SER A 237 -21.01 -2.42 28.08
CA SER A 237 -19.84 -3.06 27.51
C SER A 237 -18.96 -3.71 28.58
N GLY A 238 -18.24 -4.75 28.20
CA GLY A 238 -17.33 -5.49 29.06
C GLY A 238 -16.14 -6.01 28.27
N ARG A 239 -15.07 -6.43 28.96
CA ARG A 239 -13.94 -7.11 28.31
C ARG A 239 -13.46 -8.29 29.15
N SER A 240 -13.03 -9.35 28.50
CA SER A 240 -12.35 -10.46 29.15
C SER A 240 -11.37 -11.15 28.22
N VAL A 241 -10.54 -12.02 28.79
CA VAL A 241 -9.66 -12.93 28.03
C VAL A 241 -10.51 -13.89 27.22
N ILE A 242 -10.09 -14.15 25.99
CA ILE A 242 -10.74 -15.13 25.11
C ILE A 242 -10.15 -16.52 25.28
N VAL A 243 -11.01 -17.52 25.15
CA VAL A 243 -10.64 -18.94 25.11
C VAL A 243 -11.39 -19.63 23.97
N VAL A 244 -10.88 -20.76 23.53
CA VAL A 244 -11.48 -21.52 22.43
C VAL A 244 -12.80 -22.16 22.87
N GLY A 245 -13.85 -22.01 22.07
CA GLY A 245 -15.16 -22.65 22.27
C GLY A 245 -15.49 -23.61 21.14
N PRO A 246 -14.88 -24.82 21.07
CA PRO A 246 -15.02 -25.72 19.93
C PRO A 246 -16.39 -26.37 19.81
N THR A 247 -17.24 -26.30 20.84
CA THR A 247 -18.62 -26.82 20.84
C THR A 247 -19.67 -25.79 20.41
N LEU A 248 -19.27 -24.53 20.25
CA LEU A 248 -20.16 -23.46 19.78
C LEU A 248 -20.48 -23.68 18.29
N ARG A 249 -21.63 -23.15 17.86
CA ARG A 249 -21.95 -23.01 16.43
C ARG A 249 -21.42 -21.66 15.91
N LEU A 250 -21.32 -21.49 14.59
CA LEU A 250 -20.72 -20.27 14.01
C LEU A 250 -21.35 -18.95 14.49
N HIS A 251 -22.67 -18.92 14.68
CA HIS A 251 -23.42 -17.73 15.13
C HIS A 251 -23.36 -17.50 16.65
N GLN A 252 -22.68 -18.35 17.42
CA GLN A 252 -22.72 -18.31 18.88
C GLN A 252 -21.39 -17.87 19.50
N CYS A 253 -21.47 -17.24 20.67
CA CYS A 253 -20.32 -16.97 21.52
C CYS A 253 -20.63 -17.37 22.97
N GLY A 254 -19.62 -17.83 23.73
CA GLY A 254 -19.82 -18.11 25.15
C GLY A 254 -19.60 -16.87 26.00
N LEU A 255 -20.61 -16.48 26.78
CA LEU A 255 -20.56 -15.34 27.68
C LEU A 255 -20.65 -15.79 29.15
N PRO A 256 -19.68 -15.40 30.01
CA PRO A 256 -19.72 -15.72 31.43
C PRO A 256 -20.99 -15.24 32.11
N LYS A 257 -21.62 -16.11 32.92
CA LYS A 257 -22.83 -15.79 33.68
C LYS A 257 -22.79 -14.46 34.42
N ARG A 258 -21.71 -14.18 35.16
CA ARG A 258 -21.55 -12.92 35.91
C ARG A 258 -21.41 -11.68 35.00
N MET A 259 -20.77 -11.86 33.84
CA MET A 259 -20.65 -10.77 32.85
C MET A 259 -22.00 -10.51 32.19
N ALA A 260 -22.70 -11.56 31.78
CA ALA A 260 -24.05 -11.46 31.24
C ALA A 260 -25.01 -10.80 32.24
N LEU A 261 -24.95 -11.20 33.51
CA LEU A 261 -25.74 -10.60 34.59
C LEU A 261 -25.54 -9.09 34.67
N GLU A 262 -24.29 -8.60 34.60
CA GLU A 262 -23.96 -7.18 34.64
C GLU A 262 -24.45 -6.42 33.40
N LEU A 263 -24.21 -6.98 32.22
CA LEU A 263 -24.55 -6.36 30.94
C LEU A 263 -26.07 -6.24 30.73
N PHE A 264 -26.84 -7.23 31.17
CA PHE A 264 -28.28 -7.29 30.97
C PHE A 264 -29.11 -6.82 32.18
N LYS A 265 -28.48 -6.22 33.21
CA LYS A 265 -29.17 -5.78 34.45
C LYS A 265 -30.51 -5.06 34.23
N PRO A 266 -30.63 -4.04 33.35
CA PRO A 266 -31.90 -3.32 33.21
C PRO A 266 -33.02 -4.21 32.67
N PHE A 267 -32.70 -5.14 31.76
CA PHE A 267 -33.67 -6.07 31.19
C PHE A 267 -34.17 -7.06 32.24
N ILE A 268 -33.26 -7.54 33.11
CA ILE A 268 -33.61 -8.44 34.22
C ILE A 268 -34.52 -7.72 35.22
N PHE A 269 -34.22 -6.48 35.60
CA PHE A 269 -35.06 -5.70 36.51
C PHE A 269 -36.47 -5.52 35.95
N SER A 270 -36.58 -5.16 34.67
CA SER A 270 -37.86 -4.99 33.98
C SER A 270 -38.65 -6.30 33.94
N LYS A 271 -38.02 -7.42 33.58
CA LYS A 271 -38.68 -8.74 33.51
C LYS A 271 -39.12 -9.29 34.87
N LEU A 272 -38.31 -9.08 35.92
CA LEU A 272 -38.66 -9.46 37.30
C LEU A 272 -39.90 -8.72 37.80
N GLU A 273 -39.98 -7.42 37.52
CA GLU A 273 -41.14 -6.59 37.86
C GLU A 273 -42.37 -6.99 37.03
N LEU A 274 -42.20 -7.17 35.71
CA LEU A 274 -43.28 -7.52 34.79
C LEU A 274 -43.92 -8.88 35.13
N ARG A 275 -43.13 -9.86 35.59
CA ARG A 275 -43.63 -11.17 36.05
C ARG A 275 -44.16 -11.15 37.49
N GLY A 276 -44.07 -10.04 38.20
CA GLY A 276 -44.47 -9.93 39.61
C GLY A 276 -43.58 -10.71 40.58
N LEU A 277 -42.40 -11.15 40.14
CA LEU A 277 -41.41 -11.85 40.98
C LEU A 277 -40.69 -10.88 41.92
N ALA A 278 -40.58 -9.61 41.51
CA ALA A 278 -40.16 -8.52 42.37
C ALA A 278 -41.27 -7.44 42.40
N THR A 279 -41.59 -6.95 43.61
CA THR A 279 -42.62 -5.91 43.78
C THR A 279 -42.14 -4.51 43.40
N THR A 280 -40.83 -4.26 43.42
CA THR A 280 -40.21 -2.98 43.06
C THR A 280 -38.83 -3.21 42.45
N ILE A 281 -38.32 -2.25 41.67
CA ILE A 281 -36.94 -2.29 41.14
C ILE A 281 -35.91 -2.44 42.27
N LYS A 282 -36.15 -1.85 43.45
CA LYS A 282 -35.24 -1.99 44.61
C LYS A 282 -35.21 -3.41 45.15
N ALA A 283 -36.35 -4.11 45.14
CA ALA A 283 -36.41 -5.54 45.48
C ALA A 283 -35.71 -6.38 44.41
N ALA A 284 -35.98 -6.12 43.13
CA ALA A 284 -35.31 -6.78 42.00
C ALA A 284 -33.78 -6.61 42.07
N LYS A 285 -33.29 -5.40 42.38
CA LYS A 285 -31.86 -5.13 42.58
C LYS A 285 -31.25 -6.01 43.67
N LYS A 286 -31.92 -6.17 44.81
CA LYS A 286 -31.46 -7.06 45.88
C LYS A 286 -31.45 -8.53 45.47
N MET A 287 -32.44 -8.99 44.71
CA MET A 287 -32.49 -10.38 44.20
C MET A 287 -31.33 -10.65 43.23
N VAL A 288 -31.06 -9.71 42.33
CA VAL A 288 -29.94 -9.78 41.38
C VAL A 288 -28.59 -9.72 42.10
N GLU A 289 -28.41 -8.83 43.09
CA GLU A 289 -27.17 -8.76 43.89
C GLU A 289 -26.92 -10.03 44.72
N ARG A 290 -27.98 -10.77 45.07
CA ARG A 290 -27.92 -12.07 45.76
C ARG A 290 -27.77 -13.26 44.81
N GLU A 291 -27.82 -13.03 43.50
CA GLU A 291 -27.72 -14.06 42.47
C GLU A 291 -28.73 -15.21 42.67
N GLU A 292 -29.99 -14.87 43.03
CA GLU A 292 -31.06 -15.86 43.26
C GLU A 292 -31.33 -16.73 42.01
N SER A 293 -31.75 -17.98 42.20
CA SER A 293 -31.91 -18.96 41.09
C SER A 293 -32.81 -18.47 39.96
N VAL A 294 -33.91 -17.80 40.32
CA VAL A 294 -34.90 -17.24 39.38
C VAL A 294 -34.31 -16.20 38.42
N VAL A 295 -33.22 -15.54 38.83
CA VAL A 295 -32.53 -14.54 38.01
C VAL A 295 -31.88 -15.20 36.80
N TRP A 296 -31.37 -16.43 36.94
CA TRP A 296 -30.74 -17.17 35.83
C TRP A 296 -31.74 -17.59 34.77
N ASP A 297 -32.95 -18.02 35.18
CA ASP A 297 -34.02 -18.38 34.24
C ASP A 297 -34.49 -17.15 33.42
N ILE A 298 -34.58 -15.99 34.07
CA ILE A 298 -34.91 -14.72 33.39
C ILE A 298 -33.76 -14.28 32.48
N LEU A 299 -32.52 -14.45 32.92
CA LEU A 299 -31.35 -14.09 32.11
C LEU A 299 -31.29 -14.93 30.84
N ASP A 300 -31.56 -16.23 30.92
CA ASP A 300 -31.62 -17.12 29.75
C ASP A 300 -32.72 -16.70 28.76
N GLU A 301 -33.90 -16.30 29.27
CA GLU A 301 -34.98 -15.74 28.44
C GLU A 301 -34.55 -14.42 27.76
N VAL A 302 -33.91 -13.52 28.49
CA VAL A 302 -33.48 -12.21 27.97
C VAL A 302 -32.40 -12.35 26.90
N ILE A 303 -31.51 -13.32 27.06
CA ILE A 303 -30.40 -13.56 26.13
C ILE A 303 -30.86 -14.25 24.85
N ARG A 304 -31.94 -15.02 24.92
CA ARG A 304 -32.48 -15.73 23.76
C ARG A 304 -32.87 -14.75 22.66
N GLU A 305 -32.36 -14.99 21.45
CA GLU A 305 -32.53 -14.13 20.27
C GLU A 305 -31.97 -12.70 20.41
N HIS A 306 -31.19 -12.41 21.45
CA HIS A 306 -30.56 -11.10 21.67
C HIS A 306 -29.08 -11.13 21.23
N PRO A 307 -28.72 -10.59 20.04
CA PRO A 307 -27.33 -10.62 19.58
C PRO A 307 -26.42 -9.72 20.43
N VAL A 308 -25.17 -10.11 20.60
CA VAL A 308 -24.10 -9.30 21.21
C VAL A 308 -22.99 -9.07 20.20
N LEU A 309 -22.33 -7.92 20.29
CA LEU A 309 -21.21 -7.58 19.41
C LEU A 309 -19.90 -7.92 20.12
N LEU A 310 -19.08 -8.75 19.47
CA LEU A 310 -17.70 -9.02 19.89
C LEU A 310 -16.73 -8.17 19.08
N ASN A 311 -15.80 -7.52 19.77
CA ASN A 311 -14.80 -6.64 19.16
C ASN A 311 -13.39 -7.01 19.64
N ARG A 312 -12.47 -7.25 18.70
CA ARG A 312 -11.02 -7.34 18.98
C ARG A 312 -10.34 -6.04 18.56
N ALA A 313 -9.78 -5.33 19.53
CA ALA A 313 -9.02 -4.10 19.28
C ALA A 313 -7.53 -4.40 19.06
N PRO A 314 -6.84 -3.71 18.13
CA PRO A 314 -7.35 -2.65 17.24
C PRO A 314 -8.16 -3.20 16.04
N THR A 315 -9.30 -2.59 15.75
CA THR A 315 -10.17 -2.98 14.63
C THR A 315 -9.62 -2.40 13.31
N LEU A 316 -8.89 -3.20 12.54
CA LEU A 316 -8.29 -2.75 11.26
C LEU A 316 -9.21 -2.95 10.05
N HIS A 317 -10.12 -3.93 10.12
CA HIS A 317 -11.13 -4.21 9.11
C HIS A 317 -12.50 -4.50 9.75
N ARG A 318 -13.57 -4.48 8.96
CA ARG A 318 -14.94 -4.73 9.44
C ARG A 318 -15.12 -6.04 10.20
N LEU A 319 -14.44 -7.13 9.82
CA LEU A 319 -14.55 -8.43 10.48
C LEU A 319 -13.98 -8.47 11.90
N GLY A 320 -13.32 -7.39 12.35
CA GLY A 320 -12.86 -7.24 13.73
C GLY A 320 -14.00 -6.87 14.70
N ILE A 321 -15.22 -6.68 14.17
CA ILE A 321 -16.46 -6.60 14.95
C ILE A 321 -17.52 -7.46 14.26
N GLN A 322 -18.07 -8.42 14.99
CA GLN A 322 -19.14 -9.30 14.50
C GLN A 322 -20.17 -9.52 15.59
N ALA A 323 -21.39 -9.86 15.18
CA ALA A 323 -22.49 -10.20 16.08
C ALA A 323 -22.59 -11.72 16.28
N PHE A 324 -22.93 -12.11 17.50
CA PHE A 324 -23.14 -13.49 17.92
C PHE A 324 -24.32 -13.59 18.88
N GLU A 325 -24.92 -14.76 19.01
CA GLU A 325 -25.86 -15.08 20.06
C GLU A 325 -25.11 -15.58 21.31
N PRO A 326 -25.40 -15.03 22.52
CA PRO A 326 -24.70 -15.45 23.73
C PRO A 326 -25.19 -16.83 24.20
N VAL A 327 -24.23 -17.67 24.59
CA VAL A 327 -24.47 -18.90 25.33
C VAL A 327 -23.89 -18.73 26.72
N LEU A 328 -24.71 -18.95 27.76
CA LEU A 328 -24.26 -18.81 29.15
C LEU A 328 -23.24 -19.90 29.49
N ILE A 329 -22.05 -19.47 29.93
CA ILE A 329 -20.97 -20.35 30.37
C ILE A 329 -20.52 -20.04 31.80
N GLU A 330 -19.90 -21.03 32.42
CA GLU A 330 -19.21 -20.87 33.70
C GLU A 330 -17.83 -20.21 33.52
N GLY A 331 -17.32 -19.61 34.59
CA GLY A 331 -16.00 -18.97 34.60
C GLY A 331 -16.05 -17.46 34.33
N LYS A 332 -14.94 -16.93 33.78
CA LYS A 332 -14.75 -15.49 33.54
C LYS A 332 -14.28 -15.14 32.13
N ALA A 333 -13.90 -16.14 31.32
CA ALA A 333 -13.36 -15.95 29.98
C ALA A 333 -14.48 -16.00 28.94
N ILE A 334 -14.32 -15.28 27.83
CA ILE A 334 -15.25 -15.33 26.70
C ILE A 334 -14.86 -16.49 25.80
N ASN A 335 -15.80 -17.39 25.45
CA ASN A 335 -15.51 -18.45 24.50
C ASN A 335 -15.78 -17.94 23.07
N LEU A 336 -14.77 -18.07 22.21
CA LEU A 336 -14.83 -17.67 20.81
C LEU A 336 -14.89 -18.90 19.90
N HIS A 337 -15.69 -18.83 18.85
CA HIS A 337 -15.78 -19.88 17.84
C HIS A 337 -14.48 -20.00 17.02
N PRO A 338 -13.90 -21.21 16.80
CA PRO A 338 -12.62 -21.36 16.12
C PRO A 338 -12.56 -20.79 14.69
N LEU A 339 -13.62 -20.94 13.89
CA LEU A 339 -13.62 -20.45 12.49
C LEU A 339 -13.57 -18.92 12.37
N VAL A 340 -13.98 -18.17 13.40
CA VAL A 340 -13.90 -16.71 13.37
C VAL A 340 -12.56 -16.18 13.88
N CYS A 341 -11.71 -17.03 14.48
CA CYS A 341 -10.38 -16.62 14.96
C CYS A 341 -9.52 -16.07 13.83
N ALA A 342 -9.59 -16.66 12.63
CA ALA A 342 -8.90 -16.16 11.45
C ALA A 342 -9.39 -14.75 11.06
N ALA A 343 -10.70 -14.52 11.10
CA ALA A 343 -11.30 -13.23 10.80
C ALA A 343 -10.96 -12.16 11.85
N TYR A 344 -10.89 -12.50 13.13
CA TYR A 344 -10.44 -11.59 14.19
C TYR A 344 -8.91 -11.42 14.25
N ASN A 345 -8.17 -12.28 13.56
CA ASN A 345 -6.74 -12.51 13.76
C ASN A 345 -6.40 -12.74 15.24
N ALA A 346 -7.25 -13.53 15.92
CA ALA A 346 -7.21 -13.74 17.36
C ALA A 346 -6.32 -14.93 17.74
N ASP A 347 -5.45 -14.71 18.71
CA ASP A 347 -4.61 -15.74 19.33
C ASP A 347 -5.10 -16.02 20.76
N PHE A 348 -4.72 -17.17 21.33
CA PHE A 348 -5.13 -17.59 22.67
C PHE A 348 -3.99 -17.52 23.69
N ASP A 349 -3.17 -16.46 23.63
CA ASP A 349 -2.00 -16.22 24.50
C ASP A 349 -2.27 -15.22 25.65
N GLY A 350 -3.54 -14.83 25.84
CA GLY A 350 -3.96 -13.81 26.82
C GLY A 350 -4.69 -12.62 26.20
N ASP A 351 -4.89 -12.64 24.89
CA ASP A 351 -5.73 -11.70 24.14
C ASP A 351 -7.10 -11.50 24.78
N GLN A 352 -7.63 -10.29 24.63
CA GLN A 352 -8.91 -9.88 25.21
C GLN A 352 -9.82 -9.31 24.15
N MET A 353 -11.10 -9.64 24.26
CA MET A 353 -12.15 -9.07 23.41
C MET A 353 -13.14 -8.29 24.26
N ALA A 354 -13.70 -7.25 23.64
CA ALA A 354 -14.77 -6.46 24.21
C ALA A 354 -16.13 -6.99 23.72
N VAL A 355 -17.12 -6.94 24.60
CA VAL A 355 -18.52 -7.27 24.34
C VAL A 355 -19.32 -5.99 24.40
N HIS A 356 -20.24 -5.77 23.47
CA HIS A 356 -21.22 -4.69 23.50
C HIS A 356 -22.63 -5.25 23.31
N VAL A 357 -23.60 -4.75 24.08
CA VAL A 357 -25.00 -5.16 23.96
C VAL A 357 -25.79 -4.13 23.14
N PRO A 358 -26.31 -4.48 21.96
CA PRO A 358 -27.25 -3.64 21.22
C PRO A 358 -28.57 -3.55 21.99
N LEU A 359 -29.00 -2.32 22.32
CA LEU A 359 -30.17 -2.10 23.17
C LEU A 359 -31.46 -1.88 22.37
N THR A 360 -31.40 -1.09 21.31
CA THR A 360 -32.58 -0.76 20.50
C THR A 360 -32.96 -1.93 19.58
N ILE A 361 -34.25 -2.03 19.22
CA ILE A 361 -34.74 -3.09 18.34
C ILE A 361 -34.07 -2.97 16.97
N GLU A 362 -33.89 -1.76 16.47
CA GLU A 362 -33.22 -1.48 15.20
C GLU A 362 -31.77 -1.98 15.22
N ALA A 363 -31.03 -1.72 16.30
CA ALA A 363 -29.64 -2.17 16.44
C ALA A 363 -29.53 -3.70 16.55
N GLN A 364 -30.50 -4.36 17.19
CA GLN A 364 -30.55 -5.83 17.26
C GLN A 364 -30.87 -6.43 15.88
N MET A 365 -31.82 -5.86 15.15
CA MET A 365 -32.15 -6.28 13.79
C MET A 365 -30.98 -6.05 12.82
N GLU A 366 -30.33 -4.89 12.91
CA GLU A 366 -29.14 -4.56 12.12
C GLU A 366 -27.98 -5.52 12.44
N ALA A 367 -27.70 -5.78 13.72
CA ALA A 367 -26.66 -6.72 14.13
C ALA A 367 -26.92 -8.12 13.56
N ARG A 368 -28.18 -8.59 13.59
CA ARG A 368 -28.57 -9.89 13.05
C ARG A 368 -28.50 -9.95 11.51
N ALA A 369 -28.93 -8.90 10.82
CA ALA A 369 -28.97 -8.87 9.36
C ALA A 369 -27.59 -8.61 8.73
N LEU A 370 -26.81 -7.69 9.29
CA LEU A 370 -25.57 -7.20 8.67
C LEU A 370 -24.30 -7.72 9.36
N MET A 371 -24.27 -7.82 10.69
CA MET A 371 -23.04 -8.07 11.45
C MET A 371 -22.87 -9.52 11.92
N MET A 372 -23.91 -10.36 11.80
CA MET A 372 -23.85 -11.76 12.21
C MET A 372 -22.70 -12.49 11.52
N SER A 373 -21.97 -13.31 12.28
CA SER A 373 -20.82 -14.06 11.77
C SER A 373 -21.17 -14.93 10.56
N THR A 374 -22.37 -15.52 10.55
CA THR A 374 -22.88 -16.35 9.45
C THR A 374 -23.09 -15.59 8.14
N ASN A 375 -23.25 -14.26 8.19
CA ASN A 375 -23.50 -13.45 7.00
C ASN A 375 -22.20 -12.88 6.42
N ASN A 376 -21.09 -12.95 7.16
CA ASN A 376 -19.80 -12.34 6.81
C ASN A 376 -18.70 -13.41 6.72
N ILE A 377 -18.86 -14.31 5.73
CA ILE A 377 -17.99 -15.49 5.57
C ILE A 377 -16.90 -15.34 4.51
N LEU A 378 -16.98 -14.31 3.67
CA LEU A 378 -15.97 -13.99 2.65
C LEU A 378 -15.13 -12.78 3.06
N SER A 379 -13.92 -12.73 2.53
CA SER A 379 -13.04 -11.58 2.66
C SER A 379 -13.55 -10.41 1.79
N PRO A 380 -13.69 -9.20 2.34
CA PRO A 380 -14.04 -8.01 1.54
C PRO A 380 -12.94 -7.61 0.55
N ALA A 381 -11.70 -8.05 0.76
CA ALA A 381 -10.56 -7.68 -0.08
C ALA A 381 -10.49 -8.50 -1.39
N SER A 382 -10.77 -9.80 -1.31
CA SER A 382 -10.58 -10.76 -2.42
C SER A 382 -11.82 -11.57 -2.79
N GLY A 383 -12.81 -11.68 -1.89
CA GLY A 383 -13.98 -12.55 -2.07
C GLY A 383 -13.71 -14.04 -1.81
N GLU A 384 -12.51 -14.40 -1.38
CA GLU A 384 -12.20 -15.76 -0.90
C GLU A 384 -12.81 -15.98 0.50
N PRO A 385 -13.21 -17.20 0.88
CA PRO A 385 -13.70 -17.49 2.22
C PRO A 385 -12.66 -17.14 3.30
N ILE A 386 -13.10 -16.43 4.35
CA ILE A 386 -12.24 -16.09 5.50
C ILE A 386 -12.42 -17.07 6.66
N ILE A 387 -13.61 -17.69 6.77
CA ILE A 387 -13.95 -18.69 7.80
C ILE A 387 -13.36 -20.08 7.50
N VAL A 388 -12.21 -20.12 6.83
CA VAL A 388 -11.56 -21.37 6.46
C VAL A 388 -11.03 -22.04 7.72
N PRO A 389 -11.27 -23.36 7.90
CA PRO A 389 -10.61 -24.14 8.91
C PRO A 389 -9.10 -23.85 9.01
N SER A 390 -8.60 -23.73 10.23
CA SER A 390 -7.20 -23.40 10.49
C SER A 390 -6.51 -24.49 11.30
N GLN A 391 -5.19 -24.63 11.11
CA GLN A 391 -4.31 -25.44 11.94
C GLN A 391 -4.84 -26.88 12.10
N ASP A 392 -5.16 -27.29 13.32
CA ASP A 392 -5.53 -28.65 13.70
C ASP A 392 -6.73 -29.20 12.91
N VAL A 393 -7.71 -28.37 12.59
CA VAL A 393 -8.87 -28.80 11.80
C VAL A 393 -8.44 -29.22 10.39
N VAL A 394 -7.55 -28.45 9.77
CA VAL A 394 -6.98 -28.78 8.45
C VAL A 394 -6.15 -30.07 8.54
N LEU A 395 -5.35 -30.21 9.60
CA LEU A 395 -4.54 -31.40 9.82
C LEU A 395 -5.40 -32.66 9.92
N GLY A 396 -6.49 -32.61 10.68
CA GLY A 396 -7.43 -33.73 10.82
C GLY A 396 -8.12 -34.10 9.51
N LEU A 397 -8.60 -33.10 8.75
CA LEU A 397 -9.23 -33.33 7.44
C LEU A 397 -8.23 -33.88 6.42
N TYR A 398 -7.01 -33.35 6.39
CA TYR A 398 -5.93 -33.83 5.53
C TYR A 398 -5.56 -35.27 5.88
N TYR A 399 -5.34 -35.58 7.18
CA TYR A 399 -5.02 -36.93 7.64
C TYR A 399 -6.12 -37.93 7.28
N MET A 400 -7.38 -37.51 7.39
CA MET A 400 -8.53 -38.34 7.02
C MET A 400 -8.61 -38.65 5.53
N THR A 401 -8.28 -37.68 4.67
CA THR A 401 -8.48 -37.78 3.22
C THR A 401 -7.24 -38.25 2.46
N ARG A 402 -6.13 -38.48 3.16
CA ARG A 402 -4.92 -39.08 2.62
C ARG A 402 -5.09 -40.59 2.45
N ASP A 403 -4.40 -41.19 1.50
CA ASP A 403 -4.35 -42.63 1.27
C ASP A 403 -3.04 -43.24 1.77
N ARG A 404 -3.10 -44.53 2.11
CA ARG A 404 -1.97 -45.32 2.59
C ARG A 404 -1.91 -46.63 1.81
N ILE A 405 -0.72 -47.03 1.40
CA ILE A 405 -0.48 -48.32 0.73
C ILE A 405 -0.54 -49.43 1.79
N ASN A 406 -1.14 -50.58 1.44
CA ASN A 406 -1.23 -51.75 2.30
C ASN A 406 -2.03 -51.51 3.61
N ALA A 407 -3.02 -50.63 3.55
CA ALA A 407 -3.93 -50.39 4.67
C ALA A 407 -5.03 -51.45 4.74
N ARG A 408 -5.50 -51.78 5.95
CA ARG A 408 -6.54 -52.79 6.13
C ARG A 408 -7.84 -52.39 5.40
N GLY A 409 -8.34 -53.26 4.53
CA GLY A 409 -9.54 -53.01 3.73
C GLY A 409 -9.28 -52.53 2.30
N GLU A 410 -8.01 -52.52 1.87
CA GLU A 410 -7.63 -52.14 0.51
C GLU A 410 -8.32 -53.01 -0.57
N ASN A 411 -8.81 -52.35 -1.63
CA ASN A 411 -9.58 -52.91 -2.75
C ASN A 411 -10.96 -53.52 -2.38
N MET A 412 -11.48 -53.29 -1.18
CA MET A 412 -12.88 -53.62 -0.87
C MET A 412 -13.85 -52.74 -1.66
N VAL A 413 -15.00 -53.30 -2.01
CA VAL A 413 -16.05 -52.63 -2.77
C VAL A 413 -17.26 -52.40 -1.86
N PHE A 414 -17.76 -51.17 -1.83
CA PHE A 414 -18.87 -50.76 -0.97
C PHE A 414 -20.05 -50.21 -1.78
N THR A 415 -21.24 -50.46 -1.25
CA THR A 415 -22.54 -50.16 -1.88
C THR A 415 -22.96 -48.70 -1.71
N ASP A 416 -22.67 -48.13 -0.54
CA ASP A 416 -22.94 -46.75 -0.14
C ASP A 416 -21.99 -46.30 1.01
N VAL A 417 -22.04 -45.01 1.34
CA VAL A 417 -21.21 -44.41 2.41
C VAL A 417 -21.56 -44.97 3.79
N ARG A 418 -22.81 -45.40 4.01
CA ARG A 418 -23.26 -45.93 5.31
C ARG A 418 -22.64 -47.28 5.60
N GLU A 419 -22.44 -48.10 4.57
CA GLU A 419 -21.70 -49.35 4.66
C GLU A 419 -20.23 -49.10 5.02
N VAL A 420 -19.59 -48.11 4.39
CA VAL A 420 -18.22 -47.68 4.71
C VAL A 420 -18.11 -47.21 6.15
N SER A 421 -19.04 -46.37 6.60
CA SER A 421 -19.11 -45.87 7.98
C SER A 421 -19.20 -47.03 8.98
N ARG A 422 -20.10 -47.99 8.74
CA ARG A 422 -20.22 -49.18 9.59
C ARG A 422 -18.93 -49.99 9.61
N ALA A 423 -18.30 -50.21 8.46
CA ALA A 423 -17.06 -50.98 8.36
C ALA A 423 -15.92 -50.30 9.12
N TYR A 424 -15.81 -48.97 9.05
CA TYR A 424 -14.81 -48.19 9.77
C TYR A 424 -15.02 -48.26 11.29
N TYR A 425 -16.24 -47.96 11.77
CA TYR A 425 -16.54 -48.01 13.22
C TYR A 425 -16.54 -49.41 13.82
N SER A 426 -16.62 -50.46 12.98
CA SER A 426 -16.44 -51.86 13.41
C SER A 426 -14.99 -52.34 13.39
N ASP A 427 -14.02 -51.46 13.11
CA ASP A 427 -12.60 -51.79 12.96
C ASP A 427 -12.36 -52.91 11.93
N ASN A 428 -13.05 -52.88 10.78
CA ASN A 428 -12.79 -53.79 9.66
C ASN A 428 -11.96 -53.14 8.54
N VAL A 429 -11.97 -51.80 8.46
CA VAL A 429 -11.19 -51.03 7.49
C VAL A 429 -10.44 -49.89 8.18
N GLU A 430 -9.34 -49.44 7.59
CA GLU A 430 -8.61 -48.24 7.99
C GLU A 430 -9.09 -47.00 7.23
N LEU A 431 -8.94 -45.83 7.83
CA LEU A 431 -9.39 -44.53 7.30
C LEU A 431 -8.79 -44.21 5.91
N GLN A 432 -7.53 -44.63 5.71
CA GLN A 432 -6.71 -44.29 4.55
C GLN A 432 -6.66 -45.42 3.52
N ALA A 433 -7.45 -46.49 3.72
CA ALA A 433 -7.53 -47.60 2.79
C ALA A 433 -8.19 -47.19 1.47
N ARG A 434 -7.57 -47.59 0.36
CA ARG A 434 -8.10 -47.39 -1.00
C ARG A 434 -9.24 -48.38 -1.24
N ILE A 435 -10.43 -47.86 -1.53
CA ILE A 435 -11.68 -48.63 -1.69
C ILE A 435 -12.40 -48.23 -2.98
N LYS A 436 -13.30 -49.09 -3.46
CA LYS A 436 -14.22 -48.78 -4.56
C LYS A 436 -15.59 -48.52 -3.99
N LEU A 437 -16.11 -47.31 -4.20
CA LEU A 437 -17.39 -46.89 -3.64
C LEU A 437 -18.34 -46.48 -4.76
N ARG A 438 -19.59 -46.96 -4.69
CA ARG A 438 -20.65 -46.43 -5.54
C ARG A 438 -21.18 -45.12 -4.96
N ILE A 439 -20.97 -44.03 -5.69
CA ILE A 439 -21.41 -42.69 -5.31
C ILE A 439 -22.62 -42.29 -6.15
N THR A 440 -23.58 -41.64 -5.49
CA THR A 440 -24.69 -40.94 -6.13
C THR A 440 -24.44 -39.46 -5.94
N GLU A 441 -24.19 -38.75 -7.04
CA GLU A 441 -24.05 -37.30 -7.02
C GLU A 441 -25.23 -36.67 -7.78
N VAL A 442 -25.67 -35.51 -7.29
CA VAL A 442 -26.74 -34.74 -7.90
C VAL A 442 -26.15 -33.37 -8.21
N LEU A 443 -26.07 -33.06 -9.50
CA LEU A 443 -25.56 -31.79 -10.00
C LEU A 443 -26.74 -30.97 -10.51
N THR A 444 -26.86 -29.76 -10.00
CA THR A 444 -27.84 -28.79 -10.49
C THR A 444 -27.13 -27.89 -11.49
N ASP A 445 -27.67 -27.81 -12.70
CA ASP A 445 -27.23 -26.84 -13.69
C ASP A 445 -27.80 -25.45 -13.34
N GLU A 446 -26.94 -24.43 -13.25
CA GLU A 446 -27.33 -23.08 -12.84
C GLU A 446 -28.15 -22.34 -13.92
N GLU A 447 -28.00 -22.69 -15.20
CA GLU A 447 -28.74 -22.02 -16.30
C GLU A 447 -30.14 -22.60 -16.50
N THR A 448 -30.32 -23.91 -16.32
CA THR A 448 -31.59 -24.62 -16.55
C THR A 448 -32.35 -24.98 -15.27
N ALA A 449 -31.68 -24.88 -14.12
CA ALA A 449 -32.17 -25.35 -12.81
C ALA A 449 -32.57 -26.85 -12.78
N GLU A 450 -32.17 -27.64 -13.78
CA GLU A 450 -32.42 -29.08 -13.80
C GLU A 450 -31.35 -29.82 -12.99
N SER A 451 -31.80 -30.73 -12.11
CA SER A 451 -30.92 -31.58 -11.33
C SER A 451 -30.69 -32.91 -12.04
N THR A 452 -29.46 -33.16 -12.48
CA THR A 452 -29.04 -34.45 -13.04
C THR A 452 -28.48 -35.35 -11.93
N THR A 453 -28.95 -36.59 -11.87
CA THR A 453 -28.45 -37.59 -10.91
C THR A 453 -27.58 -38.61 -11.63
N THR A 454 -26.29 -38.66 -11.31
CA THR A 454 -25.34 -39.63 -11.85
C THR A 454 -24.95 -40.62 -10.75
N LYS A 455 -24.82 -41.90 -11.14
CA LYS A 455 -24.33 -42.98 -10.27
C LYS A 455 -23.10 -43.60 -10.90
N GLN A 456 -21.98 -43.54 -10.18
CA GLN A 456 -20.70 -44.07 -10.66
C GLN A 456 -19.96 -44.79 -9.54
N ILE A 457 -19.19 -45.81 -9.92
CA ILE A 457 -18.24 -46.48 -9.01
C ILE A 457 -16.91 -45.75 -9.17
N VAL A 458 -16.40 -45.19 -8.08
CA VAL A 458 -15.18 -44.41 -8.06
C VAL A 458 -14.18 -45.01 -7.08
N GLU A 459 -12.89 -44.86 -7.40
CA GLU A 459 -11.79 -45.20 -6.50
C GLU A 459 -11.56 -44.03 -5.53
N THR A 460 -11.61 -44.32 -4.24
CA THR A 460 -11.50 -43.31 -3.18
C THR A 460 -10.96 -43.93 -1.88
N THR A 461 -10.94 -43.17 -0.79
CA THR A 461 -10.58 -43.69 0.54
C THR A 461 -11.78 -43.70 1.47
N VAL A 462 -11.70 -44.50 2.53
CA VAL A 462 -12.71 -44.55 3.61
C VAL A 462 -12.96 -43.14 4.18
N GLY A 463 -11.92 -42.37 4.46
CA GLY A 463 -12.06 -41.02 5.00
C GLY A 463 -12.65 -40.01 4.02
N ARG A 464 -12.34 -40.09 2.72
CA ARG A 464 -13.01 -39.26 1.68
C ARG A 464 -14.49 -39.60 1.55
N ALA A 465 -14.84 -40.88 1.69
CA ALA A 465 -16.25 -41.31 1.72
C ALA A 465 -16.99 -40.77 2.94
N LEU A 466 -16.39 -40.80 4.13
CA LEU A 466 -16.98 -40.21 5.34
C LEU A 466 -17.19 -38.71 5.20
N LEU A 467 -16.24 -38.00 4.59
CA LEU A 467 -16.36 -36.57 4.29
C LEU A 467 -17.50 -36.26 3.32
N TRP A 468 -17.75 -37.15 2.35
CA TRP A 468 -18.83 -37.01 1.39
C TRP A 468 -20.22 -37.07 2.03
N ASP A 469 -20.43 -37.87 3.09
CA ASP A 469 -21.72 -37.93 3.81
C ASP A 469 -22.17 -36.56 4.35
N MET A 470 -21.21 -35.69 4.65
CA MET A 470 -21.44 -34.35 5.20
C MET A 470 -21.57 -33.28 4.11
N THR A 471 -21.14 -33.59 2.88
CA THR A 471 -21.09 -32.62 1.79
C THR A 471 -22.51 -32.34 1.30
N PRO A 472 -22.92 -31.07 1.15
CA PRO A 472 -24.26 -30.75 0.68
C PRO A 472 -24.46 -31.16 -0.78
N VAL A 473 -25.72 -31.41 -1.13
CA VAL A 473 -26.14 -31.76 -2.49
C VAL A 473 -25.81 -30.60 -3.44
N GLY A 474 -25.30 -30.90 -4.64
CA GLY A 474 -24.91 -29.89 -5.65
C GLY A 474 -23.40 -29.71 -5.83
N ILE A 475 -22.58 -30.33 -4.98
CA ILE A 475 -21.11 -30.30 -5.08
C ILE A 475 -20.61 -31.57 -5.80
N PRO A 476 -19.73 -31.46 -6.81
CA PRO A 476 -19.11 -32.63 -7.45
C PRO A 476 -18.22 -33.44 -6.49
N PHE A 477 -18.28 -34.78 -6.56
CA PHE A 477 -17.44 -35.64 -5.70
C PHE A 477 -15.94 -35.46 -5.98
N GLU A 478 -15.56 -35.07 -7.19
CA GLU A 478 -14.16 -34.78 -7.57
C GLU A 478 -13.51 -33.71 -6.69
N LEU A 479 -14.29 -32.76 -6.17
CA LEU A 479 -13.78 -31.74 -5.25
C LEU A 479 -13.41 -32.32 -3.88
N VAL A 480 -14.01 -33.44 -3.49
CA VAL A 480 -13.75 -34.17 -2.24
C VAL A 480 -12.74 -35.30 -2.45
N ASN A 481 -12.61 -35.85 -3.66
CA ASN A 481 -11.75 -36.99 -3.95
C ASN A 481 -10.25 -36.65 -4.09
N LYS A 482 -9.72 -35.84 -3.18
CA LYS A 482 -8.31 -35.44 -3.12
C LYS A 482 -7.88 -35.22 -1.67
N PRO A 483 -6.58 -35.19 -1.36
CA PRO A 483 -6.11 -34.79 -0.04
C PRO A 483 -6.57 -33.37 0.30
N MET A 484 -7.26 -33.22 1.43
CA MET A 484 -7.83 -31.94 1.88
C MET A 484 -6.76 -31.04 2.49
N VAL A 485 -5.85 -30.53 1.65
CA VAL A 485 -4.95 -29.43 2.03
C VAL A 485 -5.72 -28.13 2.27
N LYS A 486 -5.15 -27.17 3.00
CA LYS A 486 -5.79 -25.88 3.32
C LYS A 486 -6.40 -25.19 2.09
N LYS A 487 -5.68 -25.18 0.95
CA LYS A 487 -6.16 -24.59 -0.31
C LYS A 487 -7.36 -25.34 -0.88
N ALA A 488 -7.36 -26.67 -0.82
CA ALA A 488 -8.47 -27.50 -1.30
C ALA A 488 -9.72 -27.32 -0.43
N ILE A 489 -9.57 -27.22 0.89
CA ILE A 489 -10.68 -26.93 1.81
C ILE A 489 -11.29 -25.56 1.53
N SER A 490 -10.45 -24.53 1.35
CA SER A 490 -10.92 -23.19 0.99
C SER A 490 -11.71 -23.19 -0.32
N LEU A 491 -11.19 -23.88 -1.35
CA LEU A 491 -11.88 -24.04 -2.62
C LEU A 491 -13.22 -24.76 -2.47
N LEU A 492 -13.27 -25.82 -1.66
CA LEU A 492 -14.50 -26.59 -1.41
C LEU A 492 -15.57 -25.72 -0.74
N ILE A 493 -15.21 -24.90 0.25
CA ILE A 493 -16.12 -23.95 0.90
C ILE A 493 -16.56 -22.87 -0.10
N ASN A 494 -15.66 -22.39 -0.97
CA ASN A 494 -15.98 -21.40 -1.98
C ASN A 494 -16.99 -21.93 -3.00
N GLU A 495 -16.79 -23.14 -3.54
CA GLU A 495 -17.73 -23.78 -4.47
C GLU A 495 -19.08 -24.06 -3.80
N CYS A 496 -19.07 -24.48 -2.52
CA CYS A 496 -20.29 -24.63 -1.73
C CYS A 496 -21.08 -23.32 -1.65
N TYR A 497 -20.38 -22.21 -1.38
CA TYR A 497 -20.99 -20.89 -1.30
C TYR A 497 -21.62 -20.45 -2.62
N ARG A 498 -20.92 -20.69 -3.74
CA ARG A 498 -21.36 -20.25 -5.06
C ARG A 498 -22.54 -21.06 -5.60
N ARG A 499 -22.50 -22.39 -5.46
CA ARG A 499 -23.50 -23.29 -6.05
C ARG A 499 -24.71 -23.56 -5.17
N VAL A 500 -24.47 -23.76 -3.86
CA VAL A 500 -25.51 -24.22 -2.91
C VAL A 500 -26.07 -23.05 -2.11
N GLY A 501 -25.25 -22.03 -1.85
CA GLY A 501 -25.63 -20.80 -1.16
C GLY A 501 -25.22 -20.75 0.30
N LEU A 502 -25.58 -19.64 0.96
CA LEU A 502 -25.04 -19.25 2.26
C LEU A 502 -25.35 -20.24 3.40
N LYS A 503 -26.61 -20.67 3.52
CA LYS A 503 -27.07 -21.45 4.68
C LYS A 503 -26.38 -22.82 4.75
N GLU A 504 -26.36 -23.55 3.65
CA GLU A 504 -25.72 -24.86 3.58
C GLU A 504 -24.20 -24.76 3.74
N THR A 505 -23.59 -23.68 3.22
CA THR A 505 -22.16 -23.41 3.42
C THR A 505 -21.80 -23.24 4.89
N VAL A 506 -22.61 -22.50 5.66
CA VAL A 506 -22.39 -22.29 7.10
C VAL A 506 -22.51 -23.61 7.85
N ILE A 507 -23.53 -24.41 7.56
CA ILE A 507 -23.72 -25.72 8.19
C ILE A 507 -22.54 -26.62 7.86
N PHE A 508 -22.13 -26.65 6.60
CA PHE A 508 -21.01 -27.45 6.13
C PHE A 508 -19.69 -27.05 6.79
N ALA A 509 -19.41 -25.75 6.92
CA ALA A 509 -18.23 -25.24 7.60
C ALA A 509 -18.17 -25.66 9.08
N ASP A 510 -19.30 -25.60 9.80
CA ASP A 510 -19.38 -26.08 11.20
C ASP A 510 -19.14 -27.60 11.29
N GLN A 511 -19.72 -28.40 10.37
CA GLN A 511 -19.49 -29.84 10.35
C GLN A 511 -18.03 -30.21 10.04
N LEU A 512 -17.39 -29.49 9.10
CA LEU A 512 -15.97 -29.63 8.81
C LEU A 512 -15.11 -29.34 10.04
N MET A 513 -15.47 -28.33 10.83
CA MET A 513 -14.77 -27.99 12.06
C MET A 513 -14.83 -29.14 13.08
N TYR A 514 -16.04 -29.63 13.39
CA TYR A 514 -16.20 -30.72 14.37
C TYR A 514 -15.46 -32.00 13.92
N THR A 515 -15.59 -32.35 12.64
CA THR A 515 -14.94 -33.51 12.04
C THR A 515 -13.42 -33.38 12.08
N GLY A 516 -12.89 -32.22 11.69
CA GLY A 516 -11.45 -31.98 11.71
C GLY A 516 -10.87 -32.11 13.12
N PHE A 517 -11.54 -31.63 14.17
CA PHE A 517 -11.06 -31.80 15.54
C PHE A 517 -11.08 -33.26 16.04
N ASP A 518 -12.14 -34.04 15.74
CA ASP A 518 -12.20 -35.46 16.11
C ASP A 518 -11.07 -36.25 15.44
N PHE A 519 -10.92 -36.11 14.12
CA PHE A 519 -9.90 -36.84 13.37
C PHE A 519 -8.47 -36.31 13.62
N SER A 520 -8.30 -35.03 13.95
CA SER A 520 -7.00 -34.50 14.39
C SER A 520 -6.56 -35.17 15.69
N THR A 521 -7.48 -35.34 16.66
CA THR A 521 -7.18 -36.02 17.92
C THR A 521 -6.81 -37.49 17.69
N ARG A 522 -7.55 -38.19 16.81
CA ARG A 522 -7.29 -39.60 16.46
C ARG A 522 -6.00 -39.81 15.65
N SER A 523 -5.57 -38.79 14.89
CA SER A 523 -4.34 -38.89 14.10
C SER A 523 -3.10 -39.17 14.95
N GLY A 524 -3.10 -38.72 16.22
CA GLY A 524 -1.95 -38.85 17.11
C GLY A 524 -0.71 -38.12 16.61
N ALA A 525 -0.85 -37.18 15.67
CA ALA A 525 0.26 -36.41 15.11
C ALA A 525 1.00 -35.67 16.23
N SER A 526 2.32 -35.86 16.30
CA SER A 526 3.19 -35.34 17.35
C SER A 526 4.49 -34.83 16.75
N ILE A 527 5.25 -34.04 17.50
CA ILE A 527 6.57 -33.55 17.07
C ILE A 527 7.62 -34.11 18.03
N GLY A 528 8.48 -34.97 17.50
CA GLY A 528 9.65 -35.52 18.17
C GLY A 528 10.96 -35.07 17.51
N VAL A 529 12.07 -35.25 18.22
CA VAL A 529 13.43 -34.92 17.72
C VAL A 529 13.78 -35.75 16.47
N ASN A 530 13.24 -36.98 16.37
CA ASN A 530 13.51 -37.89 15.25
C ASN A 530 12.71 -37.54 13.99
N ASP A 531 11.67 -36.72 14.10
CA ASP A 531 10.87 -36.30 12.93
C ASP A 531 11.65 -35.32 12.04
N PHE A 532 12.68 -34.65 12.58
CA PHE A 532 13.52 -33.71 11.85
C PHE A 532 14.66 -34.40 11.10
N VAL A 533 14.34 -35.15 10.04
CA VAL A 533 15.31 -35.92 9.25
C VAL A 533 16.32 -35.00 8.55
N ILE A 534 17.60 -35.14 8.88
CA ILE A 534 18.70 -34.40 8.25
C ILE A 534 19.08 -35.14 6.95
N PRO A 535 19.32 -34.45 5.83
CA PRO A 535 19.72 -35.10 4.59
C PRO A 535 21.15 -35.63 4.69
N ASP A 536 21.39 -36.85 4.20
CA ASP A 536 22.73 -37.46 4.20
C ASP A 536 23.70 -36.67 3.31
N ASP A 537 23.24 -36.22 2.13
CA ASP A 537 24.03 -35.44 1.16
C ASP A 537 24.41 -34.02 1.65
N LYS A 538 23.91 -33.59 2.82
CA LYS A 538 24.11 -32.22 3.33
C LYS A 538 25.60 -31.89 3.45
N HIS A 539 26.40 -32.82 3.97
CA HIS A 539 27.83 -32.59 4.16
C HIS A 539 28.57 -32.38 2.84
N ASP A 540 28.18 -33.12 1.80
CA ASP A 540 28.78 -33.01 0.47
C ASP A 540 28.42 -31.67 -0.20
N ILE A 541 27.17 -31.22 -0.04
CA ILE A 541 26.72 -29.92 -0.57
C ILE A 541 27.49 -28.77 0.09
N ILE A 542 27.70 -28.83 1.41
CA ILE A 542 28.44 -27.80 2.15
C ILE A 542 29.92 -27.83 1.75
N ALA A 543 30.54 -29.00 1.67
CA ALA A 543 31.93 -29.13 1.24
C ALA A 543 32.15 -28.57 -0.17
N ALA A 544 31.25 -28.87 -1.11
CA ALA A 544 31.30 -28.31 -2.47
C ALA A 544 31.17 -26.78 -2.49
N ALA A 545 30.31 -26.21 -1.64
CA ALA A 545 30.17 -24.76 -1.51
C ALA A 545 31.41 -24.11 -0.90
N ASP A 546 31.98 -24.72 0.15
CA ASP A 546 33.23 -24.26 0.77
C ASP A 546 34.40 -24.28 -0.22
N ASP A 547 34.51 -25.31 -1.05
CA ASP A 547 35.56 -25.38 -2.07
C ASP A 547 35.39 -24.33 -3.17
N GLN A 548 34.15 -24.04 -3.59
CA GLN A 548 33.87 -22.92 -4.50
C GLN A 548 34.23 -21.57 -3.88
N VAL A 549 33.92 -21.37 -2.60
CA VAL A 549 34.30 -20.14 -1.88
C VAL A 549 35.82 -20.01 -1.84
N ARG A 550 36.56 -21.10 -1.51
CA ARG A 550 38.02 -21.10 -1.54
C ARG A 550 38.59 -20.79 -2.92
N GLU A 551 37.96 -21.25 -3.99
CA GLU A 551 38.35 -20.90 -5.35
C GLU A 551 38.20 -19.39 -5.60
N ILE A 552 37.06 -18.80 -5.21
CA ILE A 552 36.84 -17.34 -5.32
C ILE A 552 37.82 -16.56 -4.43
N GLU A 553 38.15 -17.07 -3.25
CA GLU A 553 39.19 -16.48 -2.39
C GLU A 553 40.58 -16.56 -3.02
N GLY A 554 40.90 -17.65 -3.70
CA GLY A 554 42.10 -17.79 -4.51
C GLY A 554 42.12 -16.83 -5.70
N GLN A 555 40.99 -16.68 -6.41
CA GLN A 555 40.83 -15.71 -7.50
C GLN A 555 41.03 -14.27 -6.99
N PHE A 556 40.47 -13.94 -5.83
CA PHE A 556 40.69 -12.66 -5.16
C PHE A 556 42.16 -12.47 -4.78
N ALA A 557 42.82 -13.47 -4.18
CA ALA A 557 44.24 -13.42 -3.85
C ALA A 557 45.15 -13.29 -5.09
N SER A 558 44.68 -13.75 -6.26
CA SER A 558 45.36 -13.59 -7.55
C SER A 558 44.98 -12.32 -8.34
N GLY A 559 44.04 -11.51 -7.86
CA GLY A 559 43.62 -10.24 -8.48
C GLY A 559 42.64 -10.33 -9.64
N LEU A 560 42.01 -11.50 -9.83
CA LEU A 560 41.02 -11.70 -10.88
C LEU A 560 39.63 -11.11 -10.52
N VAL A 561 39.38 -10.85 -9.24
CA VAL A 561 38.07 -10.44 -8.71
C VAL A 561 38.28 -9.37 -7.64
N THR A 562 37.40 -8.37 -7.59
CA THR A 562 37.45 -7.31 -6.56
C THR A 562 36.79 -7.74 -5.24
N GLN A 563 37.03 -7.02 -4.14
CA GLN A 563 36.43 -7.35 -2.83
C GLN A 563 34.88 -7.31 -2.85
N GLY A 564 34.29 -6.37 -3.58
CA GLY A 564 32.83 -6.27 -3.71
C GLY A 564 32.24 -7.45 -4.50
N GLU A 565 32.90 -7.85 -5.59
CA GLU A 565 32.52 -9.02 -6.38
C GLU A 565 32.71 -10.32 -5.60
N LYS A 566 33.80 -10.45 -4.83
CA LYS A 566 34.02 -11.57 -3.91
C LYS A 566 32.82 -11.71 -2.96
N TYR A 567 32.47 -10.63 -2.26
CA TYR A 567 31.37 -10.63 -1.30
C TYR A 567 30.04 -11.08 -1.94
N ASN A 568 29.71 -10.55 -3.11
CA ASN A 568 28.48 -10.93 -3.83
C ASN A 568 28.49 -12.39 -4.30
N LYS A 569 29.60 -12.85 -4.90
CA LYS A 569 29.74 -14.24 -5.35
C LYS A 569 29.65 -15.24 -4.19
N VAL A 570 30.30 -14.93 -3.06
CA VAL A 570 30.26 -15.77 -1.86
C VAL A 570 28.83 -15.89 -1.32
N ILE A 571 28.10 -14.77 -1.26
CA ILE A 571 26.68 -14.77 -0.85
C ILE A 571 25.84 -15.63 -1.80
N ASP A 572 26.05 -15.50 -3.11
CA ASP A 572 25.26 -16.23 -4.10
C ASP A 572 25.55 -17.75 -4.04
N ILE A 573 26.81 -18.15 -3.85
CA ILE A 573 27.21 -19.56 -3.61
C ILE A 573 26.49 -20.11 -2.38
N TRP A 574 26.54 -19.39 -1.26
CA TRP A 574 25.87 -19.83 -0.03
C TRP A 574 24.34 -19.86 -0.14
N SER A 575 23.75 -18.93 -0.89
CA SER A 575 22.32 -18.94 -1.18
C SER A 575 21.93 -20.17 -2.00
N GLN A 576 22.69 -20.49 -3.04
CA GLN A 576 22.47 -21.70 -3.84
C GLN A 576 22.67 -22.99 -3.03
N ALA A 577 23.71 -23.05 -2.18
CA ALA A 577 23.96 -24.18 -1.29
C ALA A 577 22.78 -24.39 -0.34
N ASN A 578 22.27 -23.31 0.26
CA ASN A 578 21.10 -23.34 1.13
C ASN A 578 19.85 -23.87 0.41
N ASP A 579 19.63 -23.48 -0.85
CA ASP A 579 18.51 -23.98 -1.65
C ASP A 579 18.68 -25.44 -2.07
N ARG A 580 19.91 -25.89 -2.36
CA ARG A 580 20.21 -27.31 -2.64
C ARG A 580 19.96 -28.19 -1.42
N VAL A 581 20.42 -27.76 -0.23
CA VAL A 581 20.15 -28.45 1.03
C VAL A 581 18.65 -28.51 1.30
N ALA A 582 17.92 -27.41 1.07
CA ALA A 582 16.46 -27.38 1.23
C ALA A 582 15.75 -28.39 0.31
N LYS A 583 16.16 -28.47 -0.96
CA LYS A 583 15.60 -29.43 -1.93
C LYS A 583 15.91 -30.87 -1.56
N SER A 584 17.16 -31.17 -1.18
CA SER A 584 17.57 -32.51 -0.72
C SER A 584 16.78 -32.94 0.53
N MET A 585 16.62 -32.03 1.51
CA MET A 585 15.81 -32.25 2.70
C MET A 585 14.35 -32.51 2.39
N MET A 586 13.71 -31.67 1.56
CA MET A 586 12.32 -31.89 1.19
C MET A 586 12.13 -33.21 0.46
N LYS A 587 13.06 -33.60 -0.42
CA LYS A 587 13.03 -34.90 -1.08
C LYS A 587 13.16 -36.05 -0.07
N GLY A 588 14.09 -35.96 0.88
CA GLY A 588 14.31 -36.99 1.90
C GLY A 588 13.14 -37.16 2.88
N ILE A 589 12.46 -36.08 3.27
CA ILE A 589 11.34 -36.13 4.23
C ILE A 589 9.98 -36.38 3.57
N SER A 590 9.85 -36.15 2.25
CA SER A 590 8.54 -36.22 1.56
C SER A 590 8.12 -37.64 1.17
N THR A 591 9.06 -38.58 1.03
CA THR A 591 8.77 -39.95 0.58
C THR A 591 9.31 -40.98 1.56
N GLU A 592 8.62 -42.10 1.70
CA GLU A 592 9.06 -43.27 2.47
C GLU A 592 8.84 -44.56 1.67
N MET A 593 9.71 -45.55 1.85
CA MET A 593 9.57 -46.87 1.24
C MET A 593 8.68 -47.75 2.10
N VAL A 594 7.66 -48.35 1.51
CA VAL A 594 6.75 -49.29 2.20
C VAL A 594 6.58 -50.58 1.41
N THR A 595 6.36 -51.69 2.12
CA THR A 595 6.06 -52.97 1.49
C THR A 595 4.58 -53.00 1.09
N ASN A 596 4.33 -53.12 -0.21
CA ASN A 596 2.98 -53.24 -0.75
C ASN A 596 2.38 -54.62 -0.46
N ARG A 597 1.11 -54.81 -0.84
CA ARG A 597 0.36 -56.06 -0.62
C ARG A 597 1.00 -57.29 -1.29
N ASP A 598 1.69 -57.07 -2.41
CA ASP A 598 2.33 -58.12 -3.21
C ASP A 598 3.76 -58.45 -2.73
N GLY A 599 4.25 -57.75 -1.69
CA GLY A 599 5.56 -57.97 -1.09
C GLY A 599 6.70 -57.17 -1.75
N GLU A 600 6.40 -56.25 -2.66
CA GLU A 600 7.36 -55.38 -3.33
C GLU A 600 7.50 -54.04 -2.57
N GLU A 601 8.66 -53.41 -2.68
CA GLU A 601 8.88 -52.08 -2.10
C GLU A 601 8.33 -51.00 -3.04
N GLU A 602 7.39 -50.20 -2.54
CA GLU A 602 6.75 -49.09 -3.24
C GLU A 602 7.03 -47.78 -2.48
N GLN A 603 7.21 -46.69 -3.22
CA GLN A 603 7.34 -45.36 -2.62
C GLN A 603 5.97 -44.78 -2.36
N GLN A 604 5.74 -44.33 -1.11
CA GLN A 604 4.58 -43.51 -0.76
C GLN A 604 5.02 -42.17 -0.19
N ASP A 605 4.10 -41.21 -0.19
CA ASP A 605 4.32 -39.96 0.52
C ASP A 605 4.50 -40.24 2.02
N SER A 606 5.46 -39.57 2.67
CA SER A 606 5.84 -39.88 4.05
C SER A 606 4.79 -39.49 5.07
N PHE A 607 4.57 -40.36 6.05
CA PHE A 607 3.69 -40.09 7.19
C PHE A 607 4.40 -39.39 8.35
N ASN A 608 5.58 -38.83 8.12
CA ASN A 608 6.27 -37.98 9.08
C ASN A 608 5.39 -36.77 9.48
N SER A 609 5.20 -36.56 10.78
CA SER A 609 4.34 -35.50 11.31
C SER A 609 4.73 -34.10 10.86
N VAL A 610 6.03 -33.78 10.81
CA VAL A 610 6.53 -32.45 10.40
C VAL A 610 6.23 -32.21 8.92
N PHE A 611 6.38 -33.25 8.09
CA PHE A 611 6.00 -33.18 6.68
C PHE A 611 4.49 -33.01 6.51
N ILE A 612 3.68 -33.83 7.20
CA ILE A 612 2.21 -33.72 7.19
C ILE A 612 1.75 -32.31 7.57
N MET A 613 2.32 -31.71 8.61
CA MET A 613 1.94 -30.36 9.07
C MET A 613 2.22 -29.29 8.01
N ALA A 614 3.34 -29.39 7.29
CA ALA A 614 3.70 -28.45 6.23
C ALA A 614 2.95 -28.71 4.91
N ASP A 615 2.81 -29.96 4.49
CA ASP A 615 2.12 -30.34 3.25
C ASP A 615 0.62 -30.05 3.31
N SER A 616 -0.02 -30.36 4.45
CA SER A 616 -1.42 -29.99 4.70
C SER A 616 -1.66 -28.48 4.68
N GLY A 617 -0.62 -27.68 4.93
CA GLY A 617 -0.71 -26.24 5.13
C GLY A 617 -1.38 -25.85 6.46
N ALA A 618 -1.47 -26.79 7.41
CA ALA A 618 -1.98 -26.54 8.76
C ALA A 618 -1.07 -25.55 9.51
N ARG A 619 0.23 -25.88 9.58
CA ARG A 619 1.26 -25.02 10.17
C ARG A 619 2.65 -25.49 9.71
N GLY A 620 3.53 -24.55 9.39
CA GLY A 620 4.86 -24.88 8.88
C GLY A 620 5.03 -24.41 7.44
N SER A 621 6.25 -24.08 7.08
CA SER A 621 6.66 -23.79 5.70
C SER A 621 7.95 -24.55 5.39
N PRO A 622 8.24 -24.83 4.10
CA PRO A 622 9.52 -25.43 3.71
C PRO A 622 10.73 -24.65 4.25
N ALA A 623 10.63 -23.32 4.34
CA ALA A 623 11.66 -22.46 4.92
C ALA A 623 11.87 -22.69 6.43
N GLN A 624 10.82 -23.00 7.19
CA GLN A 624 10.92 -23.33 8.61
C GLN A 624 11.48 -24.74 8.82
N ILE A 625 11.01 -25.73 8.03
CA ILE A 625 11.56 -27.10 8.07
C ILE A 625 13.05 -27.07 7.73
N ARG A 626 13.45 -26.26 6.73
CA ARG A 626 14.85 -26.04 6.37
C ARG A 626 15.71 -25.61 7.56
N GLN A 627 15.21 -24.68 8.39
CA GLN A 627 15.97 -24.26 9.58
C GLN A 627 16.04 -25.33 10.67
N LEU A 628 15.05 -26.23 10.72
CA LEU A 628 14.97 -27.31 11.72
C LEU A 628 15.87 -28.50 11.36
N ALA A 629 15.87 -28.92 10.09
CA ALA A 629 16.53 -30.16 9.64
C ALA A 629 17.58 -29.97 8.52
N GLY A 630 17.53 -28.87 7.76
CA GLY A 630 18.50 -28.56 6.70
C GLY A 630 19.67 -27.74 7.22
N MET A 631 19.67 -26.45 6.93
CA MET A 631 20.59 -25.45 7.47
C MET A 631 19.85 -24.12 7.67
N ARG A 632 20.33 -23.27 8.59
CA ARG A 632 19.68 -21.98 8.85
C ARG A 632 19.98 -20.93 7.77
N GLY A 633 21.18 -20.95 7.19
CA GLY A 633 21.58 -20.12 6.06
C GLY A 633 22.14 -18.73 6.43
N LEU A 634 22.00 -17.78 5.50
CA LEU A 634 22.57 -16.43 5.59
C LEU A 634 21.72 -15.49 6.45
N MET A 635 22.36 -14.66 7.26
CA MET A 635 21.70 -13.73 8.18
C MET A 635 21.94 -12.27 7.78
N ALA A 636 20.98 -11.39 8.07
CA ALA A 636 21.12 -9.95 7.84
C ALA A 636 21.67 -9.21 9.06
N ARG A 637 22.54 -8.22 8.81
CA ARG A 637 22.99 -7.24 9.79
C ARG A 637 21.89 -6.20 10.06
N PRO A 638 22.00 -5.41 11.15
CA PRO A 638 21.04 -4.34 11.43
C PRO A 638 20.95 -3.26 10.33
N ASP A 639 22.01 -3.05 9.55
CA ASP A 639 22.03 -2.15 8.39
C ASP A 639 21.28 -2.71 7.17
N GLY A 640 20.95 -4.01 7.15
CA GLY A 640 20.28 -4.70 6.04
C GLY A 640 21.23 -5.46 5.10
N SER A 641 22.55 -5.32 5.26
CA SER A 641 23.54 -6.10 4.52
C SER A 641 23.57 -7.56 4.99
N ILE A 642 23.94 -8.48 4.11
CA ILE A 642 24.02 -9.91 4.42
C ILE A 642 25.38 -10.24 5.03
N ILE A 643 25.42 -11.11 6.03
CA ILE A 643 26.68 -11.59 6.61
C ILE A 643 27.21 -12.71 5.71
N GLU A 644 28.42 -12.56 5.20
CA GLU A 644 29.07 -13.54 4.31
C GLU A 644 29.28 -14.92 4.96
N THR A 645 29.39 -14.97 6.29
CA THR A 645 29.50 -16.21 7.07
C THR A 645 28.11 -16.80 7.33
N PRO A 646 27.74 -17.94 6.71
CA PRO A 646 26.43 -18.57 6.91
C PRO A 646 26.37 -19.35 8.22
N ILE A 647 25.15 -19.69 8.63
CA ILE A 647 24.89 -20.70 9.67
C ILE A 647 24.58 -22.03 8.96
N THR A 648 25.60 -22.89 8.85
CA THR A 648 25.51 -24.24 8.25
C THR A 648 24.76 -25.24 9.14
N ALA A 649 24.73 -24.99 10.45
CA ALA A 649 23.99 -25.80 11.40
C ALA A 649 22.47 -25.57 11.33
N ASN A 650 21.70 -26.57 11.76
CA ASN A 650 20.25 -26.48 11.98
C ASN A 650 19.89 -26.55 13.48
N PHE A 651 18.61 -26.41 13.82
CA PHE A 651 18.18 -26.46 15.22
C PHE A 651 18.30 -27.84 15.86
N ARG A 652 18.23 -28.94 15.08
CA ARG A 652 18.44 -30.30 15.60
C ARG A 652 19.90 -30.54 16.00
N GLU A 653 20.85 -30.03 15.21
CA GLU A 653 22.30 -30.11 15.47
C GLU A 653 22.74 -29.17 16.59
N GLY A 654 22.03 -28.04 16.75
CA GLY A 654 22.36 -26.99 17.71
C GLY A 654 23.25 -25.90 17.11
N LEU A 655 23.22 -24.71 17.72
CA LEU A 655 23.99 -23.55 17.27
C LEU A 655 25.14 -23.27 18.23
N ASN A 656 26.32 -23.00 17.68
CA ASN A 656 27.43 -22.52 18.49
C ASN A 656 27.22 -21.04 18.92
N VAL A 657 28.02 -20.55 19.87
CA VAL A 657 27.86 -19.20 20.45
C VAL A 657 27.91 -18.10 19.38
N LEU A 658 28.82 -18.22 18.40
CA LEU A 658 28.97 -17.23 17.34
C LEU A 658 27.77 -17.22 16.38
N GLN A 659 27.33 -18.39 15.92
CA GLN A 659 26.15 -18.54 15.06
C GLN A 659 24.88 -18.03 15.75
N TYR A 660 24.71 -18.36 17.02
CA TYR A 660 23.59 -17.84 17.82
C TYR A 660 23.65 -16.31 17.93
N PHE A 661 24.83 -15.74 18.24
CA PHE A 661 25.02 -14.30 18.34
C PHE A 661 24.74 -13.58 17.01
N ILE A 662 25.23 -14.12 15.89
CA ILE A 662 24.93 -13.60 14.54
C ILE A 662 23.42 -13.58 14.29
N SER A 663 22.72 -14.68 14.59
CA SER A 663 21.26 -14.79 14.47
C SER A 663 20.50 -13.74 15.30
N THR A 664 21.03 -13.35 16.47
CA THR A 664 20.32 -12.41 17.36
C THR A 664 20.15 -11.01 16.78
N HIS A 665 21.06 -10.57 15.89
CA HIS A 665 21.00 -9.24 15.30
C HIS A 665 19.78 -9.10 14.37
N GLY A 666 19.61 -10.05 13.45
CA GLY A 666 18.48 -10.08 12.53
C GLY A 666 17.15 -10.28 13.27
N ALA A 667 17.12 -11.15 14.28
CA ALA A 667 15.92 -11.36 15.11
C ALA A 667 15.51 -10.10 15.89
N ARG A 668 16.47 -9.41 16.54
CA ARG A 668 16.20 -8.17 17.27
C ARG A 668 15.73 -7.04 16.35
N LYS A 669 16.33 -6.91 15.17
CA LYS A 669 15.88 -5.94 14.17
C LYS A 669 14.45 -6.24 13.72
N GLY A 670 14.13 -7.50 13.39
CA GLY A 670 12.77 -7.91 13.02
C GLY A 670 11.73 -7.58 14.11
N LEU A 671 12.07 -7.81 15.38
CA LEU A 671 11.22 -7.44 16.53
C LEU A 671 11.02 -5.93 16.64
N ALA A 672 12.10 -5.15 16.53
CA ALA A 672 12.05 -3.69 16.62
C ALA A 672 11.26 -3.08 15.45
N ASP A 673 11.48 -3.57 14.22
CA ASP A 673 10.77 -3.14 13.03
C ASP A 673 9.28 -3.47 13.14
N THR A 674 8.91 -4.66 13.63
CA THR A 674 7.51 -5.02 13.86
C THR A 674 6.84 -4.04 14.84
N ALA A 675 7.50 -3.72 15.95
CA ALA A 675 6.96 -2.81 16.96
C ALA A 675 6.81 -1.35 16.44
N LEU A 676 7.75 -0.86 15.64
CA LEU A 676 7.74 0.51 15.12
C LEU A 676 6.86 0.68 13.88
N LYS A 677 6.94 -0.25 12.91
CA LYS A 677 6.27 -0.13 11.61
C LYS A 677 4.76 -0.38 11.68
N THR A 678 4.29 -1.14 12.68
CA THR A 678 2.85 -1.32 12.94
C THR A 678 2.13 0.02 13.12
N ALA A 679 2.76 0.98 13.80
CA ALA A 679 2.19 2.31 14.00
C ALA A 679 2.04 3.10 12.70
N ASN A 680 2.98 2.93 11.75
CA ASN A 680 2.93 3.60 10.45
C ASN A 680 1.80 3.04 9.58
N SER A 681 1.59 1.72 9.62
CA SER A 681 0.50 1.07 8.87
C SER A 681 -0.87 1.50 9.38
N GLY A 682 -1.11 1.44 10.70
CA GLY A 682 -2.37 1.92 11.27
C GLY A 682 -2.63 3.41 11.01
N TYR A 683 -1.58 4.22 10.93
CA TYR A 683 -1.68 5.62 10.55
C TYR A 683 -2.04 5.83 9.07
N LEU A 684 -1.49 5.00 8.17
CA LEU A 684 -1.86 4.98 6.75
C LEU A 684 -3.32 4.58 6.58
N THR A 685 -3.78 3.49 7.22
CA THR A 685 -5.18 3.04 7.18
C THR A 685 -6.13 4.16 7.59
N ARG A 686 -5.79 4.89 8.66
CA ARG A 686 -6.59 6.03 9.10
C ARG A 686 -6.65 7.13 8.04
N ARG A 687 -5.52 7.49 7.43
CA ARG A 687 -5.49 8.50 6.35
C ARG A 687 -6.31 8.08 5.12
N LEU A 688 -6.28 6.79 4.78
CA LEU A 688 -7.09 6.24 3.70
C LEU A 688 -8.59 6.37 4.02
N VAL A 689 -9.01 6.06 5.25
CA VAL A 689 -10.39 6.26 5.70
C VAL A 689 -10.78 7.74 5.69
N ASP A 690 -9.91 8.62 6.21
CA ASP A 690 -10.15 10.08 6.25
C ASP A 690 -10.45 10.65 4.83
N VAL A 691 -9.86 10.06 3.78
CA VAL A 691 -10.06 10.47 2.38
C VAL A 691 -11.26 9.79 1.72
N ALA A 692 -11.53 8.52 2.05
CA ALA A 692 -12.48 7.70 1.31
C ALA A 692 -13.86 7.56 1.98
N GLN A 693 -14.04 8.01 3.23
CA GLN A 693 -15.27 7.76 3.98
C GLN A 693 -16.56 8.35 3.36
N ASP A 694 -16.45 9.35 2.48
CA ASP A 694 -17.59 9.94 1.77
C ASP A 694 -17.99 9.16 0.50
N VAL A 695 -17.24 8.12 0.14
CA VAL A 695 -17.56 7.27 -1.02
C VAL A 695 -18.53 6.16 -0.62
N VAL A 696 -19.78 6.35 -1.02
CA VAL A 696 -20.90 5.43 -0.81
C VAL A 696 -21.53 5.08 -2.17
N VAL A 697 -22.13 3.90 -2.29
CA VAL A 697 -22.92 3.55 -3.47
C VAL A 697 -24.27 4.27 -3.41
N THR A 698 -24.56 5.14 -4.36
CA THR A 698 -25.77 5.98 -4.36
C THR A 698 -26.75 5.62 -5.47
N GLU A 699 -26.23 5.26 -6.64
CA GLU A 699 -27.03 4.95 -7.83
C GLU A 699 -26.75 3.52 -8.33
N VAL A 700 -27.62 2.97 -9.18
CA VAL A 700 -27.37 1.67 -9.82
C VAL A 700 -26.37 1.83 -10.96
N ASP A 701 -26.64 2.75 -11.88
CA ASP A 701 -25.84 2.96 -13.08
C ASP A 701 -25.74 4.45 -13.43
N CYS A 702 -24.52 4.94 -13.69
CA CYS A 702 -24.29 6.30 -14.19
C CYS A 702 -24.34 6.45 -15.71
N GLY A 703 -24.46 5.36 -16.48
CA GLY A 703 -24.54 5.38 -17.94
C GLY A 703 -23.22 5.59 -18.68
N THR A 704 -22.07 5.67 -17.97
CA THR A 704 -20.77 5.86 -18.62
C THR A 704 -20.36 4.64 -19.47
N THR A 705 -19.86 4.92 -20.67
CA THR A 705 -19.21 3.93 -21.56
C THR A 705 -17.69 3.92 -21.39
N GLU A 706 -17.13 4.84 -20.60
CA GLU A 706 -15.69 4.88 -20.32
C GLU A 706 -15.28 3.81 -19.30
N GLY A 707 -14.17 3.14 -19.59
CA GLY A 707 -13.63 2.07 -18.75
C GLY A 707 -12.10 2.04 -18.74
N LEU A 708 -11.55 1.13 -17.95
CA LEU A 708 -10.14 0.82 -17.90
C LEU A 708 -9.89 -0.47 -18.69
N LEU A 709 -8.83 -0.45 -19.51
CA LEU A 709 -8.36 -1.64 -20.22
C LEU A 709 -7.63 -2.56 -19.25
N MET A 710 -8.19 -3.75 -19.01
CA MET A 710 -7.59 -4.79 -18.18
C MET A 710 -6.93 -5.84 -19.04
N SER A 711 -5.70 -6.20 -18.68
CA SER A 711 -4.89 -7.25 -19.30
C SER A 711 -4.31 -8.16 -18.21
N PRO A 712 -3.92 -9.41 -18.50
CA PRO A 712 -3.15 -10.21 -17.55
C PRO A 712 -1.83 -9.52 -17.21
N VAL A 713 -1.32 -9.80 -16.01
CA VAL A 713 0.00 -9.28 -15.58
C VAL A 713 1.04 -10.34 -15.89
N ILE A 714 1.85 -10.06 -16.90
CA ILE A 714 2.91 -10.95 -17.39
C ILE A 714 4.25 -10.34 -16.98
N GLU A 715 5.07 -11.11 -16.26
CA GLU A 715 6.43 -10.70 -15.88
C GLU A 715 7.39 -11.84 -16.20
N GLY A 716 8.38 -11.59 -17.07
CA GLY A 716 9.37 -12.61 -17.46
C GLY A 716 8.73 -13.90 -18.03
N GLY A 717 7.60 -13.77 -18.73
CA GLY A 717 6.86 -14.88 -19.32
C GLY A 717 6.05 -15.74 -18.34
N ASP A 718 6.03 -15.42 -17.03
CA ASP A 718 5.03 -15.99 -16.11
C ASP A 718 3.81 -15.09 -16.04
N ILE A 719 2.62 -15.71 -16.16
CA ILE A 719 1.36 -15.05 -15.84
C ILE A 719 1.27 -15.03 -14.30
N ILE A 720 1.57 -13.88 -13.71
CA ILE A 720 1.46 -13.68 -12.26
C ILE A 720 -0.01 -13.64 -11.86
N GLU A 721 -0.82 -12.94 -12.65
CA GLU A 721 -2.26 -12.83 -12.43
C GLU A 721 -2.99 -12.98 -13.76
N SER A 722 -3.97 -13.89 -13.77
CA SER A 722 -4.80 -14.17 -14.92
C SER A 722 -5.70 -12.97 -15.24
N LEU A 723 -6.18 -12.88 -16.47
CA LEU A 723 -7.22 -11.91 -16.81
C LEU A 723 -8.49 -12.17 -15.99
N GLY A 724 -8.85 -13.45 -15.81
CA GLY A 724 -10.02 -13.90 -15.07
C GLY A 724 -10.10 -13.35 -13.65
N ASP A 725 -9.01 -13.44 -12.89
CA ASP A 725 -8.94 -12.95 -11.52
C ASP A 725 -9.14 -11.43 -11.43
N ARG A 726 -8.61 -10.67 -12.41
CA ARG A 726 -8.70 -9.19 -12.42
C ARG A 726 -10.09 -8.67 -12.79
N ILE A 727 -10.76 -9.37 -13.72
CA ILE A 727 -12.09 -8.97 -14.22
C ILE A 727 -13.23 -9.52 -13.36
N LEU A 728 -12.96 -10.49 -12.48
CA LEU A 728 -13.99 -11.12 -11.65
C LEU A 728 -14.79 -10.09 -10.84
N GLY A 729 -16.11 -10.14 -10.99
CA GLY A 729 -17.04 -9.25 -10.31
C GLY A 729 -17.00 -7.80 -10.79
N ARG A 730 -16.45 -7.54 -11.99
CA ARG A 730 -16.54 -6.23 -12.67
C ARG A 730 -17.59 -6.25 -13.78
N VAL A 731 -17.98 -5.07 -14.22
CA VAL A 731 -18.93 -4.89 -15.33
C VAL A 731 -18.19 -4.47 -16.59
N VAL A 732 -18.50 -5.10 -17.71
CA VAL A 732 -17.93 -4.79 -19.02
C VAL A 732 -18.44 -3.42 -19.52
N ALA A 733 -17.54 -2.56 -20.01
CA ALA A 733 -17.90 -1.23 -20.50
C ALA A 733 -18.27 -1.21 -21.99
N LEU A 734 -17.59 -2.02 -22.80
CA LEU A 734 -17.76 -2.11 -24.26
C LEU A 734 -17.92 -3.57 -24.68
N ASP A 735 -18.66 -3.82 -25.77
CA ASP A 735 -18.83 -5.17 -26.31
C ASP A 735 -17.47 -5.82 -26.62
N VAL A 736 -17.27 -7.03 -26.09
CA VAL A 736 -16.05 -7.81 -26.31
C VAL A 736 -16.31 -8.76 -27.46
N ASN A 737 -15.55 -8.64 -28.55
CA ASN A 737 -15.68 -9.51 -29.72
C ASN A 737 -14.84 -10.79 -29.57
N LYS A 738 -15.27 -11.89 -30.19
CA LYS A 738 -14.46 -13.11 -30.27
C LYS A 738 -13.20 -12.85 -31.11
N PRO A 739 -12.00 -13.30 -30.68
CA PRO A 739 -10.77 -13.09 -31.44
C PRO A 739 -10.88 -13.60 -32.88
N GLY A 740 -10.67 -12.71 -33.86
CA GLY A 740 -10.72 -13.05 -35.30
C GLY A 740 -12.11 -12.96 -35.95
N THR A 741 -13.16 -12.58 -35.23
CA THR A 741 -14.52 -12.38 -35.78
C THR A 741 -15.17 -11.10 -35.21
N GLU A 742 -16.20 -10.58 -35.89
CA GLU A 742 -17.03 -9.47 -35.37
C GLU A 742 -18.21 -9.96 -34.48
N GLU A 743 -18.23 -11.24 -34.11
CA GLU A 743 -19.29 -11.78 -33.24
C GLU A 743 -19.02 -11.39 -31.78
N ILE A 744 -20.03 -10.82 -31.12
CA ILE A 744 -19.97 -10.40 -29.71
C ILE A 744 -19.84 -11.63 -28.81
N ALA A 745 -18.74 -11.73 -28.08
CA ALA A 745 -18.50 -12.74 -27.06
C ALA A 745 -19.17 -12.39 -25.72
N VAL A 746 -19.05 -11.13 -25.29
CA VAL A 746 -19.63 -10.62 -24.04
C VAL A 746 -20.23 -9.22 -24.30
N PRO A 747 -21.53 -9.03 -24.08
CA PRO A 747 -22.17 -7.74 -24.28
C PRO A 747 -21.81 -6.74 -23.17
N ALA A 748 -21.78 -5.46 -23.51
CA ALA A 748 -21.59 -4.36 -22.59
C ALA A 748 -22.65 -4.36 -21.47
N GLY A 749 -22.26 -3.95 -20.26
CA GLY A 749 -23.13 -3.96 -19.09
C GLY A 749 -23.23 -5.31 -18.38
N THR A 750 -22.61 -6.37 -18.90
CA THR A 750 -22.59 -7.69 -18.24
C THR A 750 -21.64 -7.70 -17.05
N MET A 751 -22.11 -8.19 -15.90
CA MET A 751 -21.25 -8.46 -14.74
C MET A 751 -20.56 -9.80 -14.92
N ILE A 752 -19.24 -9.80 -14.81
CA ILE A 752 -18.43 -11.01 -14.97
C ILE A 752 -18.46 -11.84 -13.68
N ASP A 753 -19.01 -13.03 -13.76
CA ASP A 753 -18.95 -14.07 -12.73
C ASP A 753 -17.92 -15.15 -13.07
N GLU A 754 -17.79 -16.17 -12.21
CA GLU A 754 -16.87 -17.29 -12.40
C GLU A 754 -17.13 -18.10 -13.69
N GLN A 755 -18.38 -18.17 -14.18
CA GLN A 755 -18.71 -18.87 -15.41
C GLN A 755 -18.28 -18.07 -16.64
N TRP A 756 -18.54 -16.76 -16.62
CA TRP A 756 -18.05 -15.83 -17.62
C TRP A 756 -16.53 -15.81 -17.68
N VAL A 757 -15.83 -15.88 -16.54
CA VAL A 757 -14.37 -16.03 -16.53
C VAL A 757 -13.93 -17.27 -17.31
N LYS A 758 -14.49 -18.45 -17.00
CA LYS A 758 -14.16 -19.70 -17.73
C LYS A 758 -14.45 -19.57 -19.23
N ARG A 759 -15.57 -18.94 -19.59
CA ARG A 759 -15.95 -18.71 -21.00
C ARG A 759 -14.98 -17.76 -21.71
N ILE A 760 -14.59 -16.67 -21.06
CA ILE A 760 -13.62 -15.68 -21.58
C ILE A 760 -12.25 -16.33 -21.78
N GLU A 761 -11.80 -17.16 -20.84
CA GLU A 761 -10.56 -17.92 -20.93
C GLU A 761 -10.60 -18.96 -22.05
N LEU A 762 -11.71 -19.68 -22.22
CA LEU A 762 -11.92 -20.64 -23.31
C LEU A 762 -11.93 -19.98 -24.69
N ILE A 763 -12.52 -18.79 -24.80
CA ILE A 763 -12.53 -17.99 -26.03
C ILE A 763 -11.14 -17.41 -26.33
N GLY A 764 -10.29 -17.27 -25.31
CA GLY A 764 -8.94 -16.74 -25.42
C GLY A 764 -8.92 -15.24 -25.69
N VAL A 765 -9.74 -14.49 -24.93
CA VAL A 765 -9.73 -13.02 -24.91
C VAL A 765 -8.58 -12.55 -24.01
N ASP A 766 -7.75 -11.64 -24.53
CA ASP A 766 -6.54 -11.17 -23.82
C ASP A 766 -6.74 -9.84 -23.09
N GLU A 767 -7.66 -9.00 -23.57
CA GLU A 767 -7.93 -7.68 -23.01
C GLU A 767 -9.43 -7.40 -22.94
N VAL A 768 -9.88 -6.78 -21.85
CA VAL A 768 -11.28 -6.40 -21.66
C VAL A 768 -11.35 -4.98 -21.09
N THR A 769 -12.18 -4.13 -21.69
CA THR A 769 -12.47 -2.81 -21.15
C THR A 769 -13.59 -2.92 -20.11
N VAL A 770 -13.26 -2.69 -18.84
CA VAL A 770 -14.19 -2.81 -17.70
C VAL A 770 -14.50 -1.44 -17.10
N ARG A 771 -15.69 -1.30 -16.53
CA ARG A 771 -16.04 -0.11 -15.76
C ARG A 771 -15.21 -0.05 -14.48
N SER A 772 -14.92 1.17 -14.03
CA SER A 772 -14.11 1.44 -12.86
C SER A 772 -14.75 2.53 -11.98
N PRO A 773 -14.50 2.51 -10.66
CA PRO A 773 -14.82 3.65 -9.80
C PRO A 773 -14.18 4.97 -10.26
N ILE A 774 -13.03 4.93 -10.97
CA ILE A 774 -12.33 6.13 -11.45
C ILE A 774 -13.13 6.82 -12.57
N THR A 775 -13.68 6.05 -13.52
CA THR A 775 -14.46 6.56 -14.66
C THR A 775 -15.92 6.85 -14.31
N CYS A 776 -16.32 6.63 -13.05
CA CYS A 776 -17.69 6.81 -12.60
C CYS A 776 -18.12 8.30 -12.62
N GLU A 777 -19.13 8.60 -13.44
CA GLU A 777 -19.71 9.94 -13.64
C GLU A 777 -20.69 10.39 -12.53
N VAL A 778 -21.06 9.50 -11.59
CA VAL A 778 -21.91 9.89 -10.45
C VAL A 778 -21.27 11.04 -9.66
N ARG A 779 -22.07 12.09 -9.42
CA ARG A 779 -21.65 13.31 -8.72
C ARG A 779 -21.37 13.09 -7.23
N TYR A 780 -22.25 12.37 -6.54
CA TYR A 780 -22.11 12.06 -5.11
C TYR A 780 -22.02 10.54 -4.93
N GLY A 781 -20.86 10.04 -4.49
CA GLY A 781 -20.65 8.60 -4.36
C GLY A 781 -20.30 7.92 -5.68
N ILE A 782 -20.56 6.62 -5.78
CA ILE A 782 -20.36 5.81 -7.01
C ILE A 782 -21.65 5.06 -7.37
N CYS A 783 -21.78 4.63 -8.62
CA CYS A 783 -22.84 3.71 -9.00
C CYS A 783 -22.44 2.24 -8.73
N SER A 784 -23.44 1.38 -8.57
CA SER A 784 -23.25 -0.06 -8.36
C SER A 784 -22.52 -0.70 -9.55
N SER A 785 -22.88 -0.37 -10.79
CA SER A 785 -22.25 -0.92 -12.01
C SER A 785 -20.76 -0.61 -12.15
N CYS A 786 -20.30 0.58 -11.73
CA CYS A 786 -18.87 0.93 -11.78
C CYS A 786 -18.04 0.21 -10.71
N TYR A 787 -18.64 -0.19 -9.59
CA TYR A 787 -17.99 -0.99 -8.56
C TYR A 787 -18.09 -2.50 -8.82
N GLY A 788 -19.23 -2.92 -9.39
CA GLY A 788 -19.60 -4.29 -9.68
C GLY A 788 -20.06 -5.06 -8.44
N ARG A 789 -19.45 -6.21 -8.20
CA ARG A 789 -19.78 -7.16 -7.14
C ARG A 789 -19.21 -6.75 -5.78
N ASP A 790 -20.03 -6.88 -4.73
CA ASP A 790 -19.58 -6.90 -3.34
C ASP A 790 -18.86 -8.22 -3.06
N LEU A 791 -17.58 -8.14 -2.74
CA LEU A 791 -16.74 -9.30 -2.49
C LEU A 791 -17.07 -9.99 -1.16
N ALA A 792 -17.63 -9.28 -0.17
CA ALA A 792 -17.97 -9.87 1.12
C ALA A 792 -19.23 -10.75 1.09
N ARG A 793 -20.17 -10.44 0.19
CA ARG A 793 -21.46 -11.13 0.08
C ARG A 793 -21.72 -11.79 -1.28
N GLY A 794 -20.84 -11.61 -2.25
CA GLY A 794 -20.92 -12.31 -3.53
C GLY A 794 -22.05 -11.90 -4.46
N HIS A 795 -22.79 -10.82 -4.19
CA HIS A 795 -23.82 -10.27 -5.11
C HIS A 795 -23.44 -8.86 -5.59
N GLY A 796 -24.21 -8.26 -6.49
CA GLY A 796 -24.01 -6.86 -6.89
C GLY A 796 -24.04 -5.92 -5.68
N VAL A 797 -23.18 -4.90 -5.65
CA VAL A 797 -23.08 -4.04 -4.46
C VAL A 797 -24.40 -3.30 -4.20
N ASN A 798 -24.86 -3.35 -2.95
CA ASN A 798 -26.11 -2.71 -2.53
C ASN A 798 -25.95 -1.19 -2.46
N GLN A 799 -27.04 -0.47 -2.75
CA GLN A 799 -27.11 0.96 -2.47
C GLN A 799 -26.95 1.22 -0.97
N GLY A 800 -26.19 2.25 -0.63
CA GLY A 800 -25.88 2.63 0.75
C GLY A 800 -24.61 1.97 1.32
N GLU A 801 -23.99 0.99 0.64
CA GLU A 801 -22.76 0.38 1.15
C GLU A 801 -21.58 1.37 1.06
N SER A 802 -20.82 1.50 2.16
CA SER A 802 -19.70 2.44 2.31
C SER A 802 -18.39 1.89 1.75
N VAL A 803 -18.38 1.68 0.44
CA VAL A 803 -17.26 1.12 -0.34
C VAL A 803 -15.92 1.83 -0.14
N GLY A 804 -15.92 3.13 0.17
CA GLY A 804 -14.67 3.85 0.47
C GLY A 804 -13.99 3.41 1.77
N VAL A 805 -14.78 3.16 2.82
CA VAL A 805 -14.26 2.63 4.09
C VAL A 805 -13.80 1.18 3.90
N ILE A 806 -14.56 0.38 3.16
CA ILE A 806 -14.21 -1.01 2.84
C ILE A 806 -12.89 -1.07 2.06
N ALA A 807 -12.70 -0.20 1.06
CA ALA A 807 -11.47 -0.10 0.28
C ALA A 807 -10.27 0.28 1.16
N ALA A 808 -10.41 1.31 2.00
CA ALA A 808 -9.36 1.73 2.92
C ALA A 808 -8.95 0.63 3.90
N GLN A 809 -9.92 -0.12 4.44
CA GLN A 809 -9.66 -1.26 5.33
C GLN A 809 -9.00 -2.43 4.59
N SER A 810 -9.46 -2.74 3.38
CA SER A 810 -8.96 -3.86 2.56
C SER A 810 -7.51 -3.65 2.11
N ILE A 811 -7.02 -2.40 2.08
CA ILE A 811 -5.62 -2.04 1.82
C ILE A 811 -4.83 -1.98 3.13
N GLY A 812 -5.39 -1.34 4.15
CA GLY A 812 -4.69 -1.03 5.39
C GLY A 812 -4.48 -2.21 6.33
N GLU A 813 -5.46 -3.11 6.43
CA GLU A 813 -5.37 -4.28 7.29
C GLU A 813 -4.27 -5.26 6.84
N PRO A 814 -4.23 -5.68 5.56
CA PRO A 814 -3.14 -6.54 5.11
C PRO A 814 -1.80 -5.82 5.21
N GLY A 815 -1.76 -4.51 4.94
CA GLY A 815 -0.55 -3.70 5.09
C GLY A 815 0.00 -3.71 6.53
N THR A 816 -0.86 -3.84 7.54
CA THR A 816 -0.44 -4.02 8.94
C THR A 816 0.04 -5.44 9.19
N GLN A 817 -0.66 -6.45 8.65
CA GLN A 817 -0.23 -7.85 8.73
C GLN A 817 1.15 -8.08 8.09
N LEU A 818 1.47 -7.40 6.97
CA LEU A 818 2.78 -7.50 6.31
C LEU A 818 3.92 -7.17 7.27
N THR A 819 3.76 -6.12 8.08
CA THR A 819 4.76 -5.73 9.07
C THR A 819 4.89 -6.72 10.23
N MET A 820 3.81 -7.46 10.55
CA MET A 820 3.81 -8.47 11.62
C MET A 820 4.40 -9.81 11.15
N ARG A 821 4.14 -10.23 9.91
CA ARG A 821 4.67 -11.50 9.35
C ARG A 821 6.20 -11.52 9.25
N THR A 822 6.84 -10.35 9.17
CA THR A 822 8.30 -10.23 9.19
C THR A 822 8.93 -10.81 10.47
N PHE A 823 8.18 -10.93 11.57
CA PHE A 823 8.65 -11.56 12.81
C PHE A 823 9.25 -12.96 12.59
N HIS A 824 8.63 -13.76 11.72
CA HIS A 824 9.06 -15.16 11.48
C HIS A 824 10.22 -15.28 10.49
N ILE A 825 10.47 -14.25 9.68
CA ILE A 825 11.52 -14.20 8.66
C ILE A 825 12.73 -13.40 9.18
N GLY A 826 12.52 -12.52 10.18
CA GLY A 826 13.52 -11.65 10.80
C GLY A 826 14.72 -12.42 11.31
N GLY A 827 15.79 -12.41 10.52
CA GLY A 827 16.97 -13.24 10.78
C GLY A 827 17.51 -13.84 9.49
N ALA A 828 16.70 -14.61 8.77
CA ALA A 828 17.14 -15.33 7.57
C ALA A 828 16.94 -14.47 6.32
N ALA A 829 18.05 -14.16 5.63
CA ALA A 829 18.01 -13.48 4.35
C ALA A 829 17.95 -14.54 3.23
N SER A 830 16.96 -14.41 2.35
CA SER A 830 16.92 -15.11 1.07
C SER A 830 16.98 -14.08 -0.05
N ARG A 831 18.06 -14.09 -0.82
CA ARG A 831 18.17 -13.29 -2.03
C ARG A 831 17.61 -14.13 -3.18
N ALA A 832 16.74 -13.55 -4.01
CA ALA A 832 16.44 -14.17 -5.30
C ALA A 832 17.72 -14.13 -6.14
N SER A 833 18.14 -15.28 -6.68
CA SER A 833 19.31 -15.34 -7.55
C SER A 833 19.16 -14.36 -8.71
N ALA A 834 20.22 -13.60 -9.01
CA ALA A 834 20.19 -12.68 -10.13
C ALA A 834 20.00 -13.47 -11.43
N VAL A 835 19.02 -13.06 -12.24
CA VAL A 835 18.73 -13.71 -13.52
C VAL A 835 19.84 -13.34 -14.51
N ASP A 836 20.58 -14.34 -14.96
CA ASP A 836 21.70 -14.24 -15.89
C ASP A 836 21.34 -14.73 -17.31
N ASN A 837 20.12 -15.26 -17.50
CA ASN A 837 19.64 -15.76 -18.79
C ASN A 837 18.12 -15.71 -18.95
N VAL A 838 17.66 -15.69 -20.21
CA VAL A 838 16.25 -15.91 -20.59
C VAL A 838 16.09 -17.35 -21.06
N LYS A 839 15.21 -18.08 -20.39
CA LYS A 839 14.72 -19.40 -20.81
C LYS A 839 13.27 -19.29 -21.24
N VAL A 840 13.00 -19.74 -22.46
CA VAL A 840 11.66 -19.82 -23.04
C VAL A 840 10.87 -20.91 -22.31
N LYS A 841 9.60 -20.65 -22.00
CA LYS A 841 8.75 -21.59 -21.25
C LYS A 841 7.79 -22.35 -22.15
N GLN A 842 7.43 -21.78 -23.28
CA GLN A 842 6.49 -22.34 -24.24
C GLN A 842 7.07 -22.38 -25.65
N ASN A 843 6.61 -23.34 -26.45
CA ASN A 843 7.02 -23.41 -27.84
C ASN A 843 6.48 -22.21 -28.62
N GLY A 844 7.29 -21.61 -29.47
CA GLY A 844 6.85 -20.48 -30.29
C GLY A 844 7.91 -19.97 -31.25
N VAL A 845 7.59 -18.85 -31.89
CA VAL A 845 8.44 -18.13 -32.84
C VAL A 845 8.94 -16.85 -32.18
N VAL A 846 10.25 -16.63 -32.20
CA VAL A 846 10.88 -15.45 -31.61
C VAL A 846 10.60 -14.22 -32.49
N ARG A 847 10.22 -13.10 -31.85
CA ARG A 847 10.08 -11.77 -32.45
C ARG A 847 10.93 -10.75 -31.70
N LEU A 848 11.85 -10.09 -32.39
CA LEU A 848 12.66 -9.01 -31.84
C LEU A 848 11.96 -7.66 -32.10
N ILE A 849 11.48 -7.01 -31.04
CA ILE A 849 10.71 -5.76 -31.11
C ILE A 849 11.61 -4.59 -30.70
N ASN A 850 11.75 -3.59 -31.57
CA ASN A 850 12.54 -2.37 -31.33
C ASN A 850 13.99 -2.65 -30.88
N LEU A 851 14.56 -3.78 -31.29
CA LEU A 851 15.89 -4.24 -30.88
C LEU A 851 16.89 -4.08 -32.03
N LYS A 852 17.86 -3.18 -31.87
CA LYS A 852 19.07 -3.14 -32.70
C LYS A 852 20.07 -4.20 -32.21
N THR A 853 20.59 -5.00 -33.13
CA THR A 853 21.54 -6.08 -32.85
C THR A 853 22.76 -6.01 -33.76
N VAL A 854 23.92 -6.45 -33.25
CA VAL A 854 25.13 -6.68 -34.04
C VAL A 854 25.56 -8.14 -33.93
N GLU A 855 26.11 -8.72 -35.00
CA GLU A 855 26.56 -10.11 -35.00
C GLU A 855 28.04 -10.18 -34.59
N ASN A 856 28.34 -10.97 -33.56
CA ASN A 856 29.72 -11.20 -33.09
C ASN A 856 30.39 -12.33 -33.91
N LYS A 857 31.71 -12.45 -33.84
CA LYS A 857 32.53 -13.46 -34.58
C LYS A 857 32.14 -14.91 -34.31
N THR A 858 31.50 -15.17 -33.17
CA THR A 858 30.95 -16.48 -32.77
C THR A 858 29.57 -16.78 -33.38
N GLY A 859 29.00 -15.88 -34.18
CA GLY A 859 27.70 -16.02 -34.85
C GLY A 859 26.49 -15.72 -33.95
N HIS A 860 26.71 -15.22 -32.73
CA HIS A 860 25.66 -14.79 -31.82
C HIS A 860 25.33 -13.31 -32.00
N LEU A 861 24.07 -12.94 -31.80
CA LEU A 861 23.62 -11.55 -31.84
C LEU A 861 23.88 -10.90 -30.49
N VAL A 862 24.31 -9.64 -30.49
CA VAL A 862 24.49 -8.84 -29.27
C VAL A 862 23.55 -7.64 -29.33
N ALA A 863 22.78 -7.42 -28.27
CA ALA A 863 21.85 -6.30 -28.15
C ALA A 863 22.61 -4.98 -28.02
N VAL A 864 22.40 -4.03 -28.94
CA VAL A 864 23.01 -2.69 -28.90
C VAL A 864 21.98 -1.57 -28.68
N SER A 865 20.76 -1.95 -28.33
CA SER A 865 19.68 -1.01 -27.96
C SER A 865 19.17 -1.31 -26.55
N ARG A 866 18.73 -0.27 -25.85
CA ARG A 866 18.24 -0.36 -24.46
C ARG A 866 16.73 -0.60 -24.34
N SER A 867 15.99 -0.31 -25.41
CA SER A 867 14.53 -0.38 -25.50
C SER A 867 14.02 -1.68 -26.12
N GLY A 868 14.92 -2.52 -26.64
CA GLY A 868 14.53 -3.73 -27.34
C GLY A 868 13.98 -4.82 -26.43
N ALA A 869 12.98 -5.53 -26.95
CA ALA A 869 12.36 -6.67 -26.29
C ALA A 869 12.38 -7.89 -27.21
N LEU A 870 12.44 -9.06 -26.61
CA LEU A 870 12.26 -10.36 -27.26
C LEU A 870 10.89 -10.88 -26.86
N ALA A 871 10.00 -11.04 -27.83
CA ALA A 871 8.72 -11.70 -27.65
C ALA A 871 8.76 -13.11 -28.23
N VAL A 872 7.99 -14.03 -27.66
CA VAL A 872 7.74 -15.36 -28.23
C VAL A 872 6.28 -15.40 -28.63
N ALA A 873 6.02 -15.55 -29.92
CA ALA A 873 4.69 -15.61 -30.49
C ALA A 873 4.27 -17.05 -30.80
N ASP A 874 2.97 -17.35 -30.70
CA ASP A 874 2.42 -18.64 -31.14
C ASP A 874 2.29 -18.72 -32.67
N GLU A 875 1.83 -19.87 -33.19
CA GLU A 875 1.63 -20.11 -34.63
C GLU A 875 0.60 -19.16 -35.26
N ASN A 876 -0.28 -18.54 -34.45
CA ASN A 876 -1.27 -17.56 -34.88
C ASN A 876 -0.76 -16.11 -34.78
N GLY A 877 0.51 -15.92 -34.40
CA GLY A 877 1.15 -14.61 -34.28
C GLY A 877 0.82 -13.84 -33.00
N ARG A 878 0.22 -14.49 -31.99
CA ARG A 878 -0.07 -13.89 -30.68
C ARG A 878 1.15 -13.94 -29.78
N GLU A 879 1.48 -12.84 -29.11
CA GLU A 879 2.60 -12.79 -28.16
C GLU A 879 2.23 -13.53 -26.86
N ARG A 880 2.96 -14.60 -26.55
CA ARG A 880 2.80 -15.41 -25.32
C ARG A 880 3.77 -14.99 -24.23
N GLU A 881 5.00 -14.69 -24.63
CA GLU A 881 6.06 -14.28 -23.71
C GLU A 881 6.67 -12.98 -24.21
N ARG A 882 7.05 -12.10 -23.28
CA ARG A 882 7.78 -10.87 -23.60
C ARG A 882 8.87 -10.62 -22.57
N TYR A 883 10.10 -10.50 -23.05
CA TYR A 883 11.30 -10.31 -22.26
C TYR A 883 11.97 -9.02 -22.67
N LYS A 884 12.21 -8.12 -21.72
CA LYS A 884 13.06 -6.96 -21.98
C LYS A 884 14.52 -7.43 -21.93
N LEU A 885 15.30 -7.10 -22.95
CA LEU A 885 16.71 -7.48 -23.00
C LEU A 885 17.59 -6.30 -22.56
N PRO A 886 18.57 -6.53 -21.68
CA PRO A 886 19.54 -5.49 -21.33
C PRO A 886 20.51 -5.23 -22.49
N TYR A 887 21.06 -4.03 -22.52
CA TYR A 887 22.13 -3.67 -23.46
C TYR A 887 23.35 -4.58 -23.25
N GLY A 888 23.89 -5.10 -24.35
CA GLY A 888 24.99 -6.06 -24.36
C GLY A 888 24.61 -7.51 -24.04
N ALA A 889 23.31 -7.82 -23.93
CA ALA A 889 22.84 -9.20 -23.84
C ALA A 889 23.25 -9.99 -25.10
N LEU A 890 23.76 -11.20 -24.89
CA LEU A 890 24.10 -12.12 -25.96
C LEU A 890 22.87 -12.99 -26.27
N ILE A 891 22.40 -12.91 -27.50
CA ILE A 891 21.19 -13.56 -28.00
C ILE A 891 21.62 -14.70 -28.92
N LYS A 892 21.16 -15.90 -28.60
CA LYS A 892 21.55 -17.15 -29.28
C LYS A 892 20.65 -17.49 -30.47
N VAL A 893 19.50 -16.81 -30.61
CA VAL A 893 18.46 -17.06 -31.61
C VAL A 893 18.24 -15.83 -32.49
N LYS A 894 17.83 -16.05 -33.75
CA LYS A 894 17.52 -14.98 -34.72
C LYS A 894 16.02 -14.67 -34.74
N ASP A 895 15.67 -13.51 -35.30
CA ASP A 895 14.28 -13.11 -35.48
C ASP A 895 13.55 -14.09 -36.41
N GLY A 896 12.40 -14.61 -35.98
CA GLY A 896 11.65 -15.64 -36.71
C GLY A 896 12.06 -17.09 -36.43
N ASP A 897 13.05 -17.35 -35.58
CA ASP A 897 13.45 -18.72 -35.21
C ASP A 897 12.40 -19.40 -34.33
N ARG A 898 12.24 -20.72 -34.51
CA ARG A 898 11.40 -21.56 -33.65
C ARG A 898 12.18 -22.00 -32.42
N VAL A 899 11.58 -21.82 -31.25
CA VAL A 899 12.16 -22.16 -29.94
C VAL A 899 11.27 -23.15 -29.22
N ALA A 900 11.88 -24.08 -28.50
CA ALA A 900 11.19 -25.04 -27.64
C ALA A 900 11.22 -24.60 -26.17
N ALA A 901 10.25 -25.08 -25.40
CA ALA A 901 10.21 -24.91 -23.96
C ALA A 901 11.52 -25.43 -23.32
N GLY A 902 12.22 -24.56 -22.58
CA GLY A 902 13.49 -24.84 -21.92
C GLY A 902 14.73 -24.25 -22.60
N ASP A 903 14.61 -23.75 -23.83
CA ASP A 903 15.74 -23.20 -24.58
C ASP A 903 16.22 -21.87 -24.00
N VAL A 904 17.54 -21.74 -23.84
CA VAL A 904 18.18 -20.48 -23.42
C VAL A 904 18.37 -19.60 -24.64
N VAL A 905 17.58 -18.53 -24.75
CA VAL A 905 17.57 -17.64 -25.92
C VAL A 905 18.47 -16.41 -25.76
N ALA A 906 18.73 -15.97 -24.53
CA ALA A 906 19.64 -14.86 -24.24
C ALA A 906 20.38 -15.04 -22.91
N ASN A 907 21.59 -14.48 -22.78
CA ASN A 907 22.38 -14.48 -21.55
C ASN A 907 23.20 -13.18 -21.37
N TRP A 908 23.48 -12.83 -20.11
CA TRP A 908 24.30 -11.66 -19.75
C TRP A 908 24.91 -11.84 -18.35
N ASP A 909 25.85 -10.96 -17.99
CA ASP A 909 26.34 -10.84 -16.62
C ASP A 909 25.44 -9.89 -15.84
N PRO A 910 24.77 -10.33 -14.74
CA PRO A 910 23.85 -9.49 -13.99
C PRO A 910 24.52 -8.47 -13.06
N HIS A 911 25.84 -8.55 -12.87
CA HIS A 911 26.58 -7.65 -11.98
C HIS A 911 27.38 -6.59 -12.71
N THR A 912 27.45 -6.67 -14.05
CA THR A 912 28.16 -5.72 -14.87
C THR A 912 27.32 -5.27 -16.05
N HIS A 913 27.30 -3.96 -16.30
CA HIS A 913 26.77 -3.41 -17.54
C HIS A 913 27.93 -3.29 -18.55
N PRO A 914 27.97 -4.13 -19.60
CA PRO A 914 29.02 -4.05 -20.60
C PRO A 914 28.78 -2.88 -21.56
N ILE A 915 29.85 -2.19 -21.95
CA ILE A 915 29.84 -1.28 -23.10
C ILE A 915 30.37 -2.06 -24.30
N VAL A 916 29.56 -2.15 -25.36
CA VAL A 916 29.81 -3.01 -26.52
C VAL A 916 30.03 -2.16 -27.76
N THR A 917 30.94 -2.59 -28.63
CA THR A 917 31.22 -1.93 -29.92
C THR A 917 30.28 -2.36 -31.04
N GLU A 918 29.81 -1.38 -31.82
CA GLU A 918 29.00 -1.60 -33.03
C GLU A 918 29.83 -1.71 -34.31
N VAL A 919 31.07 -1.20 -34.29
CA VAL A 919 31.98 -1.18 -35.44
C VAL A 919 33.36 -1.72 -35.05
N ALA A 920 34.07 -2.35 -35.98
CA ALA A 920 35.45 -2.78 -35.77
C ALA A 920 36.43 -1.66 -36.11
N GLY A 921 37.45 -1.46 -35.28
CA GLY A 921 38.44 -0.40 -35.46
C GLY A 921 39.48 -0.38 -34.36
N LYS A 922 40.40 0.58 -34.43
CA LYS A 922 41.45 0.76 -33.42
C LYS A 922 40.96 1.70 -32.31
N ALA A 923 41.12 1.30 -31.05
CA ALA A 923 40.76 2.11 -29.88
C ALA A 923 41.64 3.36 -29.79
N ALA A 924 41.04 4.53 -29.57
CA ALA A 924 41.73 5.77 -29.28
C ALA A 924 41.10 6.43 -28.04
N PHE A 925 41.88 6.63 -26.99
CA PHE A 925 41.41 7.25 -25.76
C PHE A 925 41.39 8.78 -25.88
N SER A 926 40.26 9.40 -25.59
CA SER A 926 40.06 10.86 -25.64
C SER A 926 39.51 11.37 -24.29
N GLY A 927 40.05 12.48 -23.79
CA GLY A 927 39.65 13.04 -22.48
C GLY A 927 39.98 12.13 -21.29
N MET A 928 41.02 11.32 -21.44
CA MET A 928 41.41 10.23 -20.56
C MET A 928 42.83 10.50 -20.05
N GLU A 929 42.92 11.15 -18.89
CA GLU A 929 44.18 11.54 -18.24
C GLU A 929 44.23 11.03 -16.80
N GLU A 930 45.37 10.46 -16.42
CA GLU A 930 45.60 9.89 -15.10
C GLU A 930 45.57 10.97 -14.00
N GLY A 931 44.79 10.73 -12.95
CA GLY A 931 44.58 11.67 -11.84
C GLY A 931 43.55 12.77 -12.11
N LEU A 932 43.14 12.98 -13.37
CA LEU A 932 42.12 13.97 -13.75
C LEU A 932 40.78 13.32 -14.13
N SER A 933 40.78 12.31 -15.02
CA SER A 933 39.55 11.63 -15.47
C SER A 933 39.60 10.11 -15.29
N MET A 934 40.78 9.51 -15.22
CA MET A 934 40.99 8.10 -14.88
C MET A 934 41.94 7.97 -13.68
N ARG A 935 41.80 6.89 -12.92
CA ARG A 935 42.82 6.46 -11.96
C ARG A 935 43.21 5.03 -12.28
N GLN A 936 44.51 4.76 -12.23
CA GLN A 936 45.01 3.40 -12.19
C GLN A 936 44.79 2.87 -10.77
N GLN A 937 43.90 1.89 -10.64
CA GLN A 937 43.68 1.19 -9.40
C GLN A 937 44.56 -0.06 -9.41
N THR A 938 45.68 0.04 -8.70
CA THR A 938 46.51 -1.11 -8.36
C THR A 938 45.97 -1.69 -7.08
N ASP A 939 45.51 -2.93 -7.14
CA ASP A 939 45.05 -3.65 -5.96
C ASP A 939 46.28 -4.02 -5.09
N GLU A 940 46.29 -3.53 -3.83
CA GLU A 940 47.44 -3.60 -2.91
C GLU A 940 47.89 -5.03 -2.60
N ILE A 941 47.02 -6.02 -2.83
CA ILE A 941 47.28 -7.43 -2.54
C ILE A 941 47.79 -8.17 -3.78
N THR A 942 47.36 -7.77 -4.98
CA THR A 942 47.47 -8.59 -6.20
C THR A 942 48.39 -7.99 -7.26
N GLY A 943 48.68 -6.68 -7.16
CA GLY A 943 49.63 -5.98 -8.02
C GLY A 943 49.16 -5.77 -9.47
N LEU A 944 47.92 -6.17 -9.80
CA LEU A 944 47.31 -5.91 -11.11
C LEU A 944 46.76 -4.49 -11.18
N THR A 945 47.02 -3.82 -12.29
CA THR A 945 46.60 -2.44 -12.54
C THR A 945 45.35 -2.45 -13.43
N SER A 946 44.22 -2.00 -12.90
CA SER A 946 43.00 -1.77 -13.68
C SER A 946 42.76 -0.26 -13.85
N ILE A 947 42.28 0.16 -15.01
CA ILE A 947 41.95 1.57 -15.23
C ILE A 947 40.48 1.78 -14.83
N SER A 948 40.24 2.65 -13.85
CA SER A 948 38.88 3.03 -13.42
C SER A 948 38.62 4.51 -13.71
N ILE A 949 37.44 4.83 -14.23
CA ILE A 949 37.04 6.22 -14.50
C ILE A 949 36.60 6.91 -13.20
N ILE A 950 37.19 8.07 -12.91
CA ILE A 950 36.89 8.85 -11.70
C ILE A 950 35.51 9.51 -11.84
N ASP A 951 34.70 9.47 -10.78
CA ASP A 951 33.42 10.18 -10.71
C ASP A 951 33.61 11.70 -10.87
N PRO A 952 32.85 12.39 -11.75
CA PRO A 952 32.91 13.85 -11.91
C PRO A 952 32.86 14.68 -10.62
N ASN A 953 32.27 14.16 -9.54
CA ASN A 953 32.25 14.80 -8.22
C ASN A 953 33.58 14.68 -7.45
N GLU A 954 34.34 13.61 -7.69
CA GLU A 954 35.65 13.34 -7.08
C GLU A 954 36.81 13.95 -7.88
N ARG A 955 36.55 14.42 -9.11
CA ARG A 955 37.58 15.00 -9.98
C ARG A 955 38.07 16.37 -9.47
N PRO A 956 39.38 16.67 -9.61
CA PRO A 956 39.92 18.01 -9.42
C PRO A 956 39.25 19.05 -10.35
N ALA A 957 39.27 20.33 -9.97
CA ALA A 957 38.64 21.41 -10.75
C ALA A 957 39.08 21.46 -12.24
N ALA A 958 40.31 21.04 -12.53
CA ALA A 958 40.86 20.95 -13.89
C ALA A 958 40.30 19.76 -14.72
N GLY A 959 39.85 18.68 -14.08
CA GLY A 959 39.32 17.48 -14.73
C GLY A 959 37.80 17.39 -14.77
N LYS A 960 37.11 18.39 -14.20
CA LYS A 960 35.64 18.37 -14.02
C LYS A 960 34.85 18.44 -15.33
N ASP A 961 35.41 19.09 -16.35
CA ASP A 961 34.82 19.22 -17.69
C ASP A 961 35.34 18.17 -18.70
N LEU A 962 36.32 17.34 -18.32
CA LEU A 962 36.84 16.27 -19.20
C LEU A 962 35.79 15.16 -19.36
N LYS A 963 35.56 14.71 -20.59
CA LYS A 963 34.68 13.57 -20.90
C LYS A 963 35.55 12.40 -21.36
N PRO A 964 35.72 11.35 -20.54
CA PRO A 964 36.47 10.18 -20.97
C PRO A 964 35.65 9.43 -22.03
N ILE A 965 36.21 9.31 -23.23
CA ILE A 965 35.55 8.72 -24.40
C ILE A 965 36.54 7.76 -25.07
N ILE A 966 36.05 6.57 -25.44
CA ILE A 966 36.77 5.67 -26.35
C ILE A 966 36.24 5.91 -27.75
N SER A 967 37.11 6.36 -28.65
CA SER A 967 36.80 6.53 -30.07
C SER A 967 37.35 5.36 -30.88
N LEU A 968 36.64 4.95 -31.92
CA LEU A 968 37.16 3.96 -32.87
C LEU A 968 37.66 4.65 -34.14
N THR A 969 38.89 4.32 -34.53
CA THR A 969 39.56 4.88 -35.72
C THR A 969 39.87 3.79 -36.74
N ASP A 970 39.85 4.16 -38.02
CA ASP A 970 40.35 3.31 -39.11
C ASP A 970 41.89 3.27 -39.10
N LYS A 971 42.51 2.37 -39.89
CA LYS A 971 43.98 2.19 -40.02
C LYS A 971 44.74 3.47 -40.41
N LYS A 972 44.04 4.51 -40.86
CA LYS A 972 44.57 5.85 -41.22
C LYS A 972 44.32 6.94 -40.17
N GLY A 973 43.81 6.59 -38.97
CA GLY A 973 43.55 7.52 -37.87
C GLY A 973 42.32 8.41 -38.05
N LYS A 974 41.44 8.09 -39.00
CA LYS A 974 40.16 8.80 -39.19
C LYS A 974 39.07 8.11 -38.38
N GLU A 975 38.25 8.89 -37.68
CA GLU A 975 37.16 8.39 -36.84
C GLU A 975 36.12 7.63 -37.68
N LEU A 976 35.72 6.46 -37.18
CA LEU A 976 34.65 5.65 -37.75
C LEU A 976 33.29 6.24 -37.35
N ILE A 977 32.27 5.98 -38.16
CA ILE A 977 30.90 6.51 -37.97
C ILE A 977 29.98 5.32 -37.67
N PHE A 978 28.97 5.51 -36.82
CA PHE A 978 27.97 4.47 -36.56
C PHE A 978 27.22 4.07 -37.84
N PRO A 979 26.85 2.79 -38.03
CA PRO A 979 26.06 2.35 -39.17
C PRO A 979 24.72 3.11 -39.21
N ASN A 980 24.36 3.68 -40.38
CA ASN A 980 23.14 4.48 -40.60
C ASN A 980 23.05 5.81 -39.82
N SER A 981 24.18 6.39 -39.39
CA SER A 981 24.23 7.70 -38.71
C SER A 981 25.30 8.61 -39.30
N THR A 982 25.24 9.91 -39.01
CA THR A 982 26.31 10.90 -39.28
C THR A 982 27.20 11.14 -38.05
N VAL A 983 26.96 10.43 -36.96
CA VAL A 983 27.64 10.61 -35.67
C VAL A 983 28.89 9.71 -35.58
N PRO A 984 30.07 10.25 -35.22
CA PRO A 984 31.27 9.46 -34.97
C PRO A 984 31.07 8.39 -33.89
N ALA A 985 31.76 7.25 -34.01
CA ALA A 985 31.73 6.10 -33.10
C ALA A 985 32.48 6.40 -31.79
N HIS A 986 31.88 7.28 -30.99
CA HIS A 986 32.35 7.68 -29.68
C HIS A 986 31.57 6.94 -28.58
N TYR A 987 32.28 6.21 -27.73
CA TYR A 987 31.71 5.53 -26.57
C TYR A 987 32.10 6.31 -25.31
N PRO A 988 31.23 7.21 -24.81
CA PRO A 988 31.48 7.92 -23.57
C PRO A 988 31.46 6.93 -22.40
N LEU A 989 32.47 7.01 -21.55
CA LEU A 989 32.57 6.16 -20.37
C LEU A 989 31.97 6.86 -19.15
N PRO A 990 31.00 6.23 -18.47
CA PRO A 990 30.44 6.77 -17.24
C PRO A 990 31.41 6.62 -16.05
N ALA A 991 31.08 7.27 -14.94
CA ALA A 991 31.81 7.14 -13.68
C ALA A 991 31.89 5.67 -13.24
N ASN A 992 33.01 5.30 -12.61
CA ASN A 992 33.29 3.97 -12.07
C ASN A 992 33.35 2.83 -13.11
N ALA A 993 33.32 3.13 -14.41
CA ALA A 993 33.58 2.13 -15.44
C ALA A 993 35.02 1.61 -15.32
N SER A 994 35.17 0.28 -15.30
CA SER A 994 36.45 -0.41 -15.40
C SER A 994 36.77 -0.73 -16.85
N ILE A 995 37.98 -0.36 -17.27
CA ILE A 995 38.48 -0.56 -18.63
C ILE A 995 39.55 -1.63 -18.59
N ASN A 996 39.39 -2.64 -19.44
CA ASN A 996 40.32 -3.76 -19.57
C ASN A 996 41.15 -3.71 -20.87
N ILE A 997 40.92 -2.71 -21.71
CA ILE A 997 41.65 -2.51 -22.97
C ILE A 997 42.66 -1.37 -22.84
N SER A 998 43.71 -1.40 -23.67
CA SER A 998 44.73 -0.35 -23.75
C SER A 998 44.51 0.56 -24.94
N ASP A 999 45.08 1.77 -24.89
CA ASP A 999 45.03 2.71 -26.00
C ASP A 999 45.78 2.11 -27.22
N GLY A 1000 45.10 2.07 -28.37
CA GLY A 1000 45.62 1.48 -29.60
C GLY A 1000 45.34 -0.01 -29.83
N ASP A 1001 44.57 -0.67 -28.97
CA ASP A 1001 44.13 -2.06 -29.22
C ASP A 1001 43.20 -2.17 -30.45
N GLU A 1002 43.27 -3.29 -31.18
CA GLU A 1002 42.31 -3.62 -32.24
C GLU A 1002 41.04 -4.20 -31.61
N ILE A 1003 39.90 -3.57 -31.86
CA ILE A 1003 38.59 -3.96 -31.32
C ILE A 1003 37.71 -4.53 -32.43
N GLU A 1004 37.11 -5.68 -32.17
CA GLU A 1004 36.16 -6.38 -33.06
C GLU A 1004 34.71 -5.89 -32.84
N ILE A 1005 33.80 -6.21 -33.77
CA ILE A 1005 32.35 -5.92 -33.65
C ILE A 1005 31.75 -6.79 -32.54
N GLY A 1006 30.99 -6.19 -31.62
CA GLY A 1006 30.35 -6.90 -30.52
C GLY A 1006 31.28 -7.21 -29.33
N GLN A 1007 32.48 -6.63 -29.30
CA GLN A 1007 33.44 -6.80 -28.20
C GLN A 1007 33.13 -5.84 -27.04
N ILE A 1008 33.34 -6.30 -25.80
CA ILE A 1008 33.15 -5.49 -24.58
C ILE A 1008 34.41 -4.66 -24.34
N ILE A 1009 34.28 -3.33 -24.33
CA ILE A 1009 35.40 -2.39 -24.15
C ILE A 1009 35.53 -1.85 -22.73
N ALA A 1010 34.42 -1.79 -21.99
CA ALA A 1010 34.39 -1.40 -20.59
C ALA A 1010 33.26 -2.12 -19.87
N ARG A 1011 33.42 -2.29 -18.55
CA ARG A 1011 32.39 -2.85 -17.67
C ARG A 1011 32.03 -1.81 -16.63
N ILE A 1012 30.75 -1.63 -16.41
CA ILE A 1012 30.26 -0.78 -15.33
C ILE A 1012 29.83 -1.73 -14.22
N PRO A 1013 30.52 -1.76 -13.07
CA PRO A 1013 30.06 -2.54 -11.94
C PRO A 1013 28.69 -1.99 -11.53
N GLN A 1014 27.67 -2.83 -11.63
CA GLN A 1014 26.33 -2.46 -11.24
C GLN A 1014 26.22 -2.74 -9.75
N GLU A 1015 25.94 -1.70 -8.96
CA GLU A 1015 25.42 -1.92 -7.61
C GLU A 1015 24.08 -2.64 -7.79
N SER A 1016 24.10 -3.95 -7.57
CA SER A 1016 22.89 -4.75 -7.61
C SER A 1016 21.88 -4.10 -6.67
N GLY A 1017 20.72 -3.73 -7.24
CA GLY A 1017 19.66 -3.01 -6.53
C GLY A 1017 19.49 -3.60 -5.13
N GLY A 1018 19.53 -2.72 -4.12
CA GLY A 1018 19.45 -3.11 -2.73
C GLY A 1018 18.35 -4.14 -2.52
N THR A 1019 18.56 -5.08 -1.58
CA THR A 1019 17.56 -6.06 -1.20
C THR A 1019 16.21 -5.35 -1.09
N LYS A 1020 15.23 -5.74 -1.91
CA LYS A 1020 13.83 -5.30 -1.77
C LYS A 1020 13.37 -5.87 -0.43
N ASP A 1021 13.68 -5.16 0.64
CA ASP A 1021 13.37 -5.53 2.01
C ASP A 1021 11.85 -5.65 2.10
N ILE A 1022 11.37 -6.80 2.57
CA ILE A 1022 9.96 -7.09 2.86
C ILE A 1022 9.32 -5.94 3.65
N THR A 1023 10.11 -5.28 4.51
CA THR A 1023 9.68 -4.18 5.37
C THR A 1023 9.83 -2.78 4.75
N GLY A 1024 10.41 -2.66 3.54
CA GLY A 1024 10.55 -1.43 2.75
C GLY A 1024 9.38 -1.13 1.82
N GLY A 1025 8.50 -2.12 1.58
CA GLY A 1025 7.35 -1.99 0.68
C GLY A 1025 6.26 -1.03 1.16
N LEU A 1026 5.95 -1.00 2.46
CA LEU A 1026 4.88 -0.14 2.98
C LEU A 1026 5.19 1.38 2.86
N PRO A 1027 6.41 1.86 3.16
CA PRO A 1027 6.81 3.24 2.84
C PRO A 1027 6.60 3.59 1.35
N ARG A 1028 6.90 2.66 0.44
CA ARG A 1028 6.68 2.85 -1.00
C ARG A 1028 5.18 3.00 -1.32
N VAL A 1029 4.33 2.15 -0.76
CA VAL A 1029 2.86 2.28 -0.90
C VAL A 1029 2.37 3.62 -0.36
N ALA A 1030 2.87 4.05 0.81
CA ALA A 1030 2.54 5.36 1.37
C ALA A 1030 3.01 6.51 0.47
N ASP A 1031 4.20 6.44 -0.13
CA ASP A 1031 4.71 7.46 -1.04
C ASP A 1031 3.87 7.56 -2.33
N LEU A 1032 3.38 6.43 -2.84
CA LEU A 1032 2.47 6.37 -3.98
C LEU A 1032 1.11 7.02 -3.66
N PHE A 1033 0.49 6.68 -2.52
CA PHE A 1033 -0.76 7.33 -2.10
C PHE A 1033 -0.60 8.80 -1.68
N GLU A 1034 0.59 9.20 -1.21
CA GLU A 1034 0.91 10.62 -0.99
C GLU A 1034 1.29 11.36 -2.29
N ALA A 1035 1.30 10.66 -3.43
CA ALA A 1035 1.69 11.17 -4.74
C ALA A 1035 3.01 11.97 -4.66
N ARG A 1036 3.99 11.48 -3.91
CA ARG A 1036 5.26 12.18 -3.73
C ARG A 1036 6.09 12.10 -5.00
N ARG A 1037 6.73 13.22 -5.34
CA ARG A 1037 7.73 13.23 -6.41
C ARG A 1037 8.99 12.55 -5.86
N PRO A 1038 9.54 11.55 -6.58
CA PRO A 1038 10.85 11.01 -6.26
C PRO A 1038 11.89 12.13 -6.20
N LYS A 1039 12.97 11.93 -5.42
CA LYS A 1039 14.08 12.91 -5.39
C LYS A 1039 14.69 13.07 -6.77
N ASP A 1040 14.87 11.95 -7.46
CA ASP A 1040 15.34 11.90 -8.84
C ASP A 1040 14.30 11.23 -9.74
N PRO A 1041 13.36 12.02 -10.31
CA PRO A 1041 12.34 11.46 -11.19
C PRO A 1041 12.89 11.16 -12.58
N ALA A 1042 12.34 10.14 -13.25
CA ALA A 1042 12.54 9.97 -14.69
C ALA A 1042 12.00 11.19 -15.44
N ILE A 1043 12.71 11.57 -16.51
CA ILE A 1043 12.28 12.64 -17.41
C ILE A 1043 11.57 11.98 -18.59
N LEU A 1044 10.32 12.40 -18.83
CA LEU A 1044 9.49 11.88 -19.90
C LEU A 1044 9.41 12.89 -21.05
N ALA A 1045 9.26 12.40 -22.28
CA ALA A 1045 9.08 13.24 -23.45
C ALA A 1045 7.73 13.98 -23.38
N GLU A 1046 7.77 15.31 -23.44
CA GLU A 1046 6.59 16.16 -23.30
C GLU A 1046 5.75 16.23 -24.59
N ILE A 1047 6.40 16.01 -25.72
CA ILE A 1047 5.79 15.97 -27.05
C ILE A 1047 6.43 14.84 -27.87
N THR A 1048 5.69 14.35 -28.87
CA THR A 1048 6.21 13.42 -29.87
C THR A 1048 7.06 14.18 -30.90
N GLY A 1049 8.23 13.64 -31.25
CA GLY A 1049 9.09 14.23 -32.27
C GLY A 1049 10.56 13.81 -32.18
N THR A 1050 11.41 14.47 -32.97
CA THR A 1050 12.84 14.18 -33.01
C THR A 1050 13.60 14.94 -31.93
N VAL A 1051 14.47 14.23 -31.19
CA VAL A 1051 15.29 14.79 -30.12
C VAL A 1051 16.59 15.38 -30.66
N THR A 1052 16.93 16.60 -30.24
CA THR A 1052 18.20 17.29 -30.55
C THR A 1052 18.78 17.93 -29.29
N LEU A 1053 20.10 18.06 -29.22
CA LEU A 1053 20.78 18.67 -28.08
C LEU A 1053 21.11 20.13 -28.39
N GLY A 1054 20.49 21.04 -27.66
CA GLY A 1054 20.69 22.48 -27.79
C GLY A 1054 21.94 22.99 -27.07
N LYS A 1055 22.20 24.30 -27.18
CA LYS A 1055 23.37 24.97 -26.59
C LYS A 1055 23.39 24.83 -25.06
N GLU A 1056 24.51 24.34 -24.53
CA GLU A 1056 24.69 24.10 -23.09
C GLU A 1056 24.64 25.40 -22.26
N THR A 1057 24.06 25.32 -21.07
CA THR A 1057 24.06 26.41 -20.06
C THR A 1057 24.91 25.98 -18.85
N LYS A 1058 25.29 26.91 -17.96
CA LYS A 1058 26.04 26.57 -16.72
C LYS A 1058 25.29 25.51 -15.91
N GLY A 1059 25.82 24.28 -15.88
CA GLY A 1059 25.32 23.14 -15.10
C GLY A 1059 24.14 22.35 -15.70
N LYS A 1060 23.53 22.80 -16.80
CA LYS A 1060 22.39 22.11 -17.44
C LYS A 1060 22.58 21.99 -18.96
N MET A 1061 22.19 20.84 -19.50
CA MET A 1061 22.07 20.56 -20.93
C MET A 1061 20.68 20.94 -21.41
N ARG A 1062 20.56 21.48 -22.63
CA ARG A 1062 19.26 21.81 -23.22
C ARG A 1062 18.84 20.67 -24.14
N LEU A 1063 17.72 20.02 -23.84
CA LEU A 1063 17.07 19.06 -24.72
C LEU A 1063 16.03 19.80 -25.56
N VAL A 1064 16.01 19.57 -26.86
CA VAL A 1064 15.03 20.15 -27.79
C VAL A 1064 14.30 19.03 -28.52
N ILE A 1065 12.98 18.98 -28.40
CA ILE A 1065 12.13 18.04 -29.13
C ILE A 1065 11.39 18.81 -30.21
N THR A 1066 11.49 18.35 -31.46
CA THR A 1066 10.85 19.00 -32.62
C THR A 1066 9.77 18.08 -33.19
N PRO A 1067 8.48 18.48 -33.21
CA PRO A 1067 7.43 17.68 -33.82
C PRO A 1067 7.58 17.60 -35.34
N GLU A 1068 7.26 16.45 -35.92
CA GLU A 1068 7.39 16.20 -37.38
C GLU A 1068 6.36 17.00 -38.21
N ASP A 1069 5.19 17.28 -37.63
CA ASP A 1069 4.07 17.95 -38.30
C ASP A 1069 4.28 19.46 -38.55
N GLY A 1070 5.35 20.07 -38.02
CA GLY A 1070 5.66 21.50 -38.22
C GLY A 1070 4.62 22.49 -37.66
N LYS A 1071 3.57 22.01 -36.98
CA LYS A 1071 2.54 22.86 -36.36
C LYS A 1071 3.11 23.53 -35.10
N PRO A 1072 2.88 24.84 -34.91
CA PRO A 1072 3.28 25.51 -33.68
C PRO A 1072 2.53 24.91 -32.48
N LEU A 1073 3.27 24.69 -31.39
CA LEU A 1073 2.74 24.26 -30.10
C LEU A 1073 1.71 25.28 -29.57
N PRO A 1074 0.86 24.92 -28.58
CA PRO A 1074 -0.10 25.84 -27.94
C PRO A 1074 0.51 27.15 -27.43
N ASN A 1075 1.84 27.16 -27.24
CA ASN A 1075 2.63 28.28 -26.71
C ASN A 1075 3.23 29.16 -27.83
N GLY A 1076 2.91 28.89 -29.10
CA GLY A 1076 3.44 29.60 -30.28
C GLY A 1076 4.87 29.22 -30.70
N LYS A 1077 5.53 28.30 -29.99
CA LYS A 1077 6.89 27.79 -30.32
C LYS A 1077 6.82 26.60 -31.29
N LEU A 1078 7.83 26.48 -32.16
CA LEU A 1078 7.99 25.37 -33.12
C LEU A 1078 8.61 24.10 -32.50
N TYR A 1079 9.21 24.22 -31.32
CA TYR A 1079 9.90 23.14 -30.61
C TYR A 1079 9.67 23.25 -29.10
N TYR A 1080 9.75 22.11 -28.40
CA TYR A 1080 9.76 22.06 -26.94
C TYR A 1080 11.21 22.03 -26.44
N GLU A 1081 11.53 22.82 -25.42
CA GLU A 1081 12.88 22.86 -24.84
C GLU A 1081 12.84 22.61 -23.32
N GLU A 1082 13.72 21.74 -22.83
CA GLU A 1082 13.86 21.43 -21.41
C GLU A 1082 15.33 21.47 -20.96
N LEU A 1083 15.58 21.92 -19.73
CA LEU A 1083 16.91 22.03 -19.16
C LEU A 1083 17.19 20.87 -18.20
N ILE A 1084 17.92 19.87 -18.69
CA ILE A 1084 18.29 18.65 -17.97
C ILE A 1084 19.64 18.85 -17.26
N PRO A 1085 19.79 18.46 -15.98
CA PRO A 1085 21.10 18.53 -15.32
C PRO A 1085 22.17 17.70 -16.04
N LYS A 1086 23.38 18.26 -16.24
CA LYS A 1086 24.44 17.60 -17.03
C LYS A 1086 24.91 16.24 -16.47
N TRP A 1087 24.75 16.02 -15.17
CA TRP A 1087 25.14 14.78 -14.51
C TRP A 1087 24.15 13.63 -14.76
N ARG A 1088 22.96 13.90 -15.29
CA ARG A 1088 21.98 12.86 -15.62
C ARG A 1088 22.31 12.19 -16.94
N GLN A 1089 22.25 10.87 -16.94
CA GLN A 1089 22.39 10.08 -18.15
C GLN A 1089 21.09 10.13 -18.96
N LEU A 1090 21.21 10.40 -20.26
CA LEU A 1090 20.13 10.30 -21.23
C LEU A 1090 20.12 8.87 -21.80
N SER A 1091 18.93 8.29 -21.90
CA SER A 1091 18.67 6.97 -22.47
C SER A 1091 18.45 7.03 -23.99
N VAL A 1092 18.17 8.22 -24.52
CA VAL A 1092 17.91 8.52 -25.94
C VAL A 1092 19.10 9.19 -26.61
N PHE A 1093 19.27 8.93 -27.91
CA PHE A 1093 20.32 9.53 -28.73
C PHE A 1093 19.85 10.78 -29.47
N GLU A 1094 20.82 11.61 -29.88
CA GLU A 1094 20.53 12.74 -30.76
C GLU A 1094 20.08 12.25 -32.14
N GLY A 1095 18.95 12.77 -32.63
CA GLY A 1095 18.29 12.35 -33.87
C GLY A 1095 17.28 11.21 -33.70
N GLU A 1096 17.10 10.67 -32.49
CA GLU A 1096 16.10 9.63 -32.21
C GLU A 1096 14.68 10.22 -32.17
N HIS A 1097 13.72 9.47 -32.71
CA HIS A 1097 12.30 9.81 -32.62
C HIS A 1097 11.75 9.26 -31.30
N VAL A 1098 11.09 10.12 -30.53
CA VAL A 1098 10.48 9.75 -29.25
C VAL A 1098 8.98 10.04 -29.26
N GLU A 1099 8.20 9.16 -28.63
CA GLU A 1099 6.78 9.39 -28.42
C GLU A 1099 6.51 10.18 -27.14
N LYS A 1100 5.41 10.94 -27.13
CA LYS A 1100 4.96 11.65 -25.92
C LYS A 1100 4.79 10.66 -24.76
N GLY A 1101 5.48 10.91 -23.66
CA GLY A 1101 5.48 10.09 -22.45
C GLY A 1101 6.53 8.97 -22.43
N GLU A 1102 7.40 8.89 -23.44
CA GLU A 1102 8.54 7.98 -23.46
C GLU A 1102 9.66 8.45 -22.51
N VAL A 1103 10.46 7.52 -21.97
CA VAL A 1103 11.50 7.82 -20.98
C VAL A 1103 12.76 8.33 -21.67
N ILE A 1104 13.12 9.59 -21.42
CA ILE A 1104 14.33 10.24 -21.94
C ILE A 1104 15.52 10.00 -21.02
N SER A 1105 15.29 10.01 -19.71
CA SER A 1105 16.33 9.81 -18.69
C SER A 1105 15.83 8.87 -17.62
N ASP A 1106 16.67 7.90 -17.26
CA ASP A 1106 16.32 6.85 -16.31
C ASP A 1106 16.01 7.40 -14.91
N GLY A 1107 15.05 6.78 -14.25
CA GLY A 1107 14.60 7.12 -12.92
C GLY A 1107 13.21 6.55 -12.62
N PRO A 1108 12.76 6.57 -11.37
CA PRO A 1108 11.37 6.27 -11.04
C PRO A 1108 10.43 7.29 -11.71
N PRO A 1109 9.42 6.86 -12.48
CA PRO A 1109 8.49 7.77 -13.12
C PRO A 1109 7.61 8.47 -12.09
N THR A 1110 7.31 9.74 -12.34
CA THR A 1110 6.45 10.54 -11.46
C THR A 1110 4.98 10.31 -11.82
N PRO A 1111 4.10 9.98 -10.85
CA PRO A 1111 2.66 9.85 -11.10
C PRO A 1111 2.02 11.11 -11.72
N HIS A 1112 2.50 12.30 -11.35
CA HIS A 1112 2.05 13.58 -11.90
C HIS A 1112 2.33 13.72 -13.41
N ASP A 1113 3.49 13.27 -13.86
CA ASP A 1113 3.88 13.35 -15.27
C ASP A 1113 3.13 12.29 -16.09
N ILE A 1114 2.89 11.10 -15.53
CA ILE A 1114 2.04 10.08 -16.16
C ILE A 1114 0.62 10.63 -16.40
N LEU A 1115 0.02 11.26 -15.38
CA LEU A 1115 -1.33 11.85 -15.52
C LEU A 1115 -1.38 12.91 -16.63
N ARG A 1116 -0.39 13.82 -16.65
CA ARG A 1116 -0.34 14.95 -17.57
C ARG A 1116 -0.03 14.52 -19.01
N LEU A 1117 0.83 13.52 -19.18
CA LEU A 1117 1.32 13.11 -20.51
C LEU A 1117 0.52 11.96 -21.12
N LYS A 1118 0.20 10.93 -20.32
CA LYS A 1118 -0.45 9.67 -20.76
C LYS A 1118 -1.92 9.57 -20.36
N GLY A 1119 -2.40 10.43 -19.46
CA GLY A 1119 -3.80 10.49 -19.04
C GLY A 1119 -4.14 9.58 -17.84
N ILE A 1120 -5.45 9.49 -17.54
CA ILE A 1120 -5.98 8.85 -16.33
C ILE A 1120 -5.84 7.33 -16.39
N SER A 1121 -6.10 6.70 -17.54
CA SER A 1121 -6.08 5.25 -17.70
C SER A 1121 -4.68 4.67 -17.39
N GLU A 1122 -3.64 5.26 -17.99
CA GLU A 1122 -2.25 4.87 -17.73
C GLU A 1122 -1.79 5.18 -16.31
N LEU A 1123 -2.24 6.29 -15.71
CA LEU A 1123 -2.00 6.56 -14.30
C LEU A 1123 -2.60 5.48 -13.40
N ALA A 1124 -3.87 5.13 -13.64
CA ALA A 1124 -4.57 4.13 -12.85
C ALA A 1124 -3.85 2.78 -12.94
N LYS A 1125 -3.50 2.36 -14.16
CA LYS A 1125 -2.71 1.14 -14.40
C LYS A 1125 -1.39 1.15 -13.66
N TYR A 1126 -0.65 2.26 -13.70
CA TYR A 1126 0.62 2.40 -12.98
C TYR A 1126 0.46 2.31 -11.46
N ILE A 1127 -0.46 3.10 -10.87
CA ILE A 1127 -0.67 3.11 -9.41
C ILE A 1127 -1.14 1.75 -8.91
N VAL A 1128 -2.11 1.13 -9.60
CA VAL A 1128 -2.63 -0.20 -9.23
C VAL A 1128 -1.52 -1.23 -9.31
N ASN A 1129 -0.77 -1.31 -10.43
CA ASN A 1129 0.27 -2.32 -10.60
C ASN A 1129 1.42 -2.17 -9.60
N GLU A 1130 1.92 -0.95 -9.35
CA GLU A 1130 3.01 -0.71 -8.40
C GLU A 1130 2.62 -1.06 -6.96
N ILE A 1131 1.39 -0.71 -6.56
CA ILE A 1131 0.90 -1.04 -5.21
C ILE A 1131 0.66 -2.54 -5.11
N GLN A 1132 0.04 -3.15 -6.13
CA GLN A 1132 -0.20 -4.59 -6.16
C GLN A 1132 1.10 -5.39 -6.16
N GLU A 1133 2.15 -4.96 -6.85
CA GLU A 1133 3.46 -5.64 -6.82
C GLU A 1133 3.95 -5.81 -5.37
N VAL A 1134 3.81 -4.77 -4.53
CA VAL A 1134 4.20 -4.83 -3.11
C VAL A 1134 3.37 -5.86 -2.33
N TYR A 1135 2.05 -5.90 -2.54
CA TYR A 1135 1.18 -6.86 -1.85
C TYR A 1135 1.34 -8.30 -2.39
N ARG A 1136 1.49 -8.47 -3.71
CA ARG A 1136 1.70 -9.74 -4.40
C ARG A 1136 3.03 -10.38 -4.03
N LEU A 1137 4.11 -9.60 -3.91
CA LEU A 1137 5.42 -10.07 -3.40
C LEU A 1137 5.30 -10.74 -2.02
N GLN A 1138 4.24 -10.43 -1.27
CA GLN A 1138 3.96 -10.99 0.05
C GLN A 1138 2.84 -12.04 0.05
N GLY A 1139 2.34 -12.43 -1.13
CA GLY A 1139 1.25 -13.39 -1.29
C GLY A 1139 -0.10 -12.90 -0.79
N VAL A 1140 -0.30 -11.57 -0.68
CA VAL A 1140 -1.59 -10.98 -0.32
C VAL A 1140 -2.32 -10.58 -1.61
N LYS A 1141 -3.52 -11.13 -1.80
CA LYS A 1141 -4.41 -10.74 -2.90
C LYS A 1141 -5.36 -9.63 -2.46
N ILE A 1142 -5.39 -8.55 -3.21
CA ILE A 1142 -6.36 -7.46 -3.06
C ILE A 1142 -6.98 -7.23 -4.43
N ASN A 1143 -8.28 -7.01 -4.52
CA ASN A 1143 -8.89 -6.66 -5.80
C ASN A 1143 -8.57 -5.20 -6.18
N ASP A 1144 -8.22 -4.97 -7.45
CA ASP A 1144 -7.86 -3.67 -8.02
C ASP A 1144 -8.90 -2.56 -7.72
N LYS A 1145 -10.19 -2.91 -7.59
CA LYS A 1145 -11.28 -1.94 -7.34
C LYS A 1145 -11.08 -1.12 -6.08
N HIS A 1146 -10.44 -1.67 -5.05
CA HIS A 1146 -10.20 -0.96 -3.79
C HIS A 1146 -9.16 0.15 -3.97
N ILE A 1147 -8.09 -0.12 -4.72
CA ILE A 1147 -7.06 0.88 -5.03
C ILE A 1147 -7.64 1.96 -5.92
N GLU A 1148 -8.46 1.58 -6.91
CA GLU A 1148 -9.17 2.50 -7.80
C GLU A 1148 -10.07 3.49 -7.06
N VAL A 1149 -10.77 3.06 -6.01
CA VAL A 1149 -11.58 3.96 -5.15
C VAL A 1149 -10.70 5.03 -4.50
N ILE A 1150 -9.51 4.68 -4.02
CA ILE A 1150 -8.58 5.65 -3.42
C ILE A 1150 -8.00 6.56 -4.51
N THR A 1151 -7.61 6.03 -5.67
CA THR A 1151 -7.10 6.82 -6.80
C THR A 1151 -8.15 7.82 -7.30
N ARG A 1152 -9.43 7.45 -7.32
CA ARG A 1152 -10.54 8.38 -7.63
C ARG A 1152 -10.54 9.57 -6.68
N GLN A 1153 -10.34 9.35 -5.38
CA GLN A 1153 -10.27 10.42 -4.40
C GLN A 1153 -9.00 11.27 -4.52
N MET A 1154 -7.88 10.68 -4.96
CA MET A 1154 -6.67 11.43 -5.28
C MET A 1154 -6.85 12.36 -6.50
N LEU A 1155 -7.77 12.02 -7.42
CA LEU A 1155 -8.11 12.78 -8.64
C LEU A 1155 -9.32 13.73 -8.45
N ARG A 1156 -9.77 13.95 -7.21
CA ARG A 1156 -10.97 14.73 -6.87
C ARG A 1156 -10.89 16.21 -7.26
N LYS A 1157 -9.67 16.76 -7.39
CA LYS A 1157 -9.45 18.18 -7.70
C LYS A 1157 -8.98 18.38 -9.14
N VAL A 1158 -9.29 19.56 -9.66
CA VAL A 1158 -8.90 20.03 -10.97
C VAL A 1158 -8.31 21.43 -10.87
N GLU A 1159 -7.35 21.73 -11.74
CA GLU A 1159 -6.79 23.06 -11.92
C GLU A 1159 -7.38 23.70 -13.17
N ILE A 1160 -7.87 24.93 -13.04
CA ILE A 1160 -8.47 25.68 -14.15
C ILE A 1160 -7.37 26.26 -15.04
N THR A 1161 -7.35 25.88 -16.32
CA THR A 1161 -6.38 26.40 -17.29
C THR A 1161 -6.89 27.64 -18.00
N ASP A 1162 -8.19 27.68 -18.28
CA ASP A 1162 -8.89 28.81 -18.91
C ASP A 1162 -10.24 29.03 -18.21
N MET A 1163 -10.56 30.29 -17.94
CA MET A 1163 -11.76 30.67 -17.19
C MET A 1163 -13.01 30.61 -18.07
N GLY A 1164 -12.88 30.76 -19.39
CA GLY A 1164 -14.05 30.97 -20.26
C GLY A 1164 -14.91 32.13 -19.76
N ASP A 1165 -16.23 31.94 -19.75
CA ASP A 1165 -17.18 32.89 -19.15
C ASP A 1165 -17.57 32.52 -17.70
N SER A 1166 -16.84 31.59 -17.07
CA SER A 1166 -17.13 31.15 -15.70
C SER A 1166 -16.66 32.16 -14.65
N SER A 1167 -17.17 32.00 -13.42
CA SER A 1167 -16.68 32.73 -12.25
C SER A 1167 -15.35 32.19 -11.68
N LEU A 1168 -14.76 31.16 -12.30
CA LEU A 1168 -13.58 30.46 -11.79
C LEU A 1168 -12.28 31.15 -12.19
N ILE A 1169 -11.26 31.05 -11.34
CA ILE A 1169 -9.99 31.74 -11.56
C ILE A 1169 -8.96 30.80 -12.20
N ARG A 1170 -8.18 31.31 -13.15
CA ARG A 1170 -7.05 30.57 -13.74
C ARG A 1170 -6.02 30.16 -12.68
N GLY A 1171 -5.62 28.89 -12.69
CA GLY A 1171 -4.71 28.29 -11.71
C GLY A 1171 -5.38 27.96 -10.36
N GLU A 1172 -6.69 28.15 -10.24
CA GLU A 1172 -7.44 27.74 -9.07
C GLU A 1172 -7.64 26.22 -9.04
N GLN A 1173 -7.48 25.63 -7.85
CA GLN A 1173 -7.86 24.26 -7.58
C GLN A 1173 -9.31 24.20 -7.07
N VAL A 1174 -10.18 23.61 -7.87
CA VAL A 1174 -11.59 23.39 -7.54
C VAL A 1174 -11.92 21.90 -7.52
N GLU A 1175 -13.05 21.58 -6.91
CA GLU A 1175 -13.58 20.22 -6.94
C GLU A 1175 -14.08 19.88 -8.34
N TYR A 1176 -13.77 18.68 -8.81
CA TYR A 1176 -14.21 18.24 -10.14
C TYR A 1176 -15.74 18.33 -10.31
N ARG A 1177 -16.50 17.98 -9.27
CA ARG A 1177 -17.96 18.04 -9.29
C ARG A 1177 -18.48 19.46 -9.51
N HIS A 1178 -18.00 20.41 -8.71
CA HIS A 1178 -18.41 21.81 -8.81
C HIS A 1178 -18.10 22.39 -10.19
N LEU A 1179 -16.94 22.03 -10.76
CA LEU A 1179 -16.60 22.45 -12.12
C LEU A 1179 -17.56 21.87 -13.17
N ILE A 1180 -17.93 20.59 -13.08
CA ILE A 1180 -18.90 20.01 -14.02
C ILE A 1180 -20.23 20.73 -13.92
N GLU A 1181 -20.72 20.99 -12.70
CA GLU A 1181 -21.99 21.69 -12.49
C GLU A 1181 -21.99 23.10 -13.09
N GLU A 1182 -20.88 23.82 -12.89
CA GLU A 1182 -20.69 25.15 -13.48
C GLU A 1182 -20.62 25.09 -15.01
N ASN A 1183 -19.88 24.14 -15.57
CA ASN A 1183 -19.77 23.96 -17.01
C ASN A 1183 -21.09 23.51 -17.66
N ASP A 1184 -21.88 22.68 -16.99
CA ASP A 1184 -23.21 22.27 -17.45
C ASP A 1184 -24.17 23.47 -17.46
N ARG A 1185 -24.10 24.36 -16.45
CA ARG A 1185 -24.85 25.63 -16.43
C ARG A 1185 -24.44 26.54 -17.59
N LEU A 1186 -23.14 26.77 -17.78
CA LEU A 1186 -22.63 27.62 -18.86
C LEU A 1186 -23.05 27.08 -20.24
N ARG A 1187 -23.01 25.76 -20.44
CA ARG A 1187 -23.49 25.11 -21.67
C ARG A 1187 -25.00 25.31 -21.90
N GLN A 1188 -25.81 25.26 -20.84
CA GLN A 1188 -27.25 25.53 -20.93
C GLN A 1188 -27.54 26.99 -21.29
N GLU A 1189 -26.70 27.92 -20.84
CA GLU A 1189 -26.79 29.36 -21.14
C GLU A 1189 -26.13 29.75 -22.48
N GLY A 1190 -25.48 28.79 -23.18
CA GLY A 1190 -24.79 29.04 -24.45
C GLY A 1190 -23.45 29.78 -24.32
N LEU A 1191 -22.90 29.86 -23.09
CA LEU A 1191 -21.64 30.50 -22.76
C LEU A 1191 -20.44 29.54 -22.90
N GLN A 1192 -19.23 30.08 -22.96
CA GLN A 1192 -18.02 29.27 -23.10
C GLN A 1192 -17.62 28.62 -21.77
N PRO A 1193 -17.58 27.27 -21.67
CA PRO A 1193 -17.22 26.57 -20.45
C PRO A 1193 -15.74 26.73 -20.10
N ALA A 1194 -15.42 26.61 -18.81
CA ALA A 1194 -14.05 26.66 -18.33
C ALA A 1194 -13.26 25.40 -18.71
N ARG A 1195 -11.99 25.58 -19.09
CA ARG A 1195 -11.06 24.47 -19.37
C ARG A 1195 -10.25 24.12 -18.13
N TYR A 1196 -9.94 22.84 -17.99
CA TYR A 1196 -9.32 22.31 -16.78
C TYR A 1196 -8.38 21.16 -17.05
N GLU A 1197 -7.50 20.91 -16.10
CA GLU A 1197 -6.63 19.74 -16.01
C GLU A 1197 -6.86 19.02 -14.69
N ARG A 1198 -6.95 17.69 -14.73
CA ARG A 1198 -7.04 16.85 -13.53
C ARG A 1198 -5.75 16.95 -12.72
N GLN A 1199 -5.87 17.10 -11.41
CA GLN A 1199 -4.73 17.16 -10.51
C GLN A 1199 -4.67 15.91 -9.63
N LEU A 1200 -3.47 15.35 -9.50
CA LEU A 1200 -3.22 14.27 -8.56
C LEU A 1200 -2.79 14.85 -7.21
N LEU A 1201 -3.61 14.68 -6.18
CA LEU A 1201 -3.28 15.08 -4.82
C LEU A 1201 -3.02 13.85 -3.95
N GLY A 1202 -1.96 13.93 -3.14
CA GLY A 1202 -1.72 12.93 -2.11
C GLY A 1202 -2.86 12.90 -1.07
N ILE A 1203 -3.11 11.73 -0.49
CA ILE A 1203 -4.22 11.50 0.46
C ILE A 1203 -4.24 12.52 1.63
N THR A 1204 -3.10 12.96 2.14
CA THR A 1204 -3.07 13.98 3.22
C THR A 1204 -3.57 15.34 2.73
N LYS A 1205 -3.25 15.74 1.50
CA LYS A 1205 -3.73 17.00 0.94
C LYS A 1205 -5.20 16.91 0.51
N ALA A 1206 -5.59 15.75 -0.02
CA ALA A 1206 -6.97 15.51 -0.44
C ALA A 1206 -7.95 15.54 0.75
N SER A 1207 -7.61 14.91 1.89
CA SER A 1207 -8.47 14.93 3.09
C SER A 1207 -8.64 16.33 3.69
N LEU A 1208 -7.60 17.16 3.67
CA LEU A 1208 -7.67 18.55 4.11
C LEU A 1208 -8.51 19.46 3.20
N ALA A 1209 -8.74 19.04 1.95
CA ALA A 1209 -9.45 19.81 0.94
C ALA A 1209 -10.89 19.33 0.70
N THR A 1210 -11.45 18.59 1.67
CA THR A 1210 -12.84 18.12 1.68
C THR A 1210 -13.82 19.27 1.97
N GLU A 1211 -15.05 19.18 1.46
CA GLU A 1211 -16.09 20.20 1.70
C GLU A 1211 -16.55 20.22 3.16
N SER A 1212 -16.62 19.05 3.80
CA SER A 1212 -17.01 18.94 5.21
C SER A 1212 -15.85 19.34 6.12
N PHE A 1213 -15.85 20.61 6.55
CA PHE A 1213 -14.85 21.10 7.50
C PHE A 1213 -14.86 20.35 8.84
N ILE A 1214 -16.01 19.77 9.24
CA ILE A 1214 -16.14 18.98 10.47
C ILE A 1214 -15.39 17.66 10.35
N SER A 1215 -15.47 17.02 9.18
CA SER A 1215 -14.72 15.81 8.87
C SER A 1215 -13.22 16.07 8.79
N ALA A 1216 -12.83 17.24 8.25
CA ALA A 1216 -11.42 17.61 8.09
C ALA A 1216 -10.73 18.00 9.42
N ALA A 1217 -11.50 18.49 10.40
CA ALA A 1217 -11.04 18.95 11.71
C ALA A 1217 -10.72 17.79 12.67
#